data_AF-A0A932MFG9-F1
#
_entry.id   AF-A0A932MFG9-F1
#
_cell.length_a   1.000
_cell.length_b   1.000
_cell.length_c   1.000
_cell.angle_alpha   90.00
_cell.angle_beta   90.00
_cell.angle_gamma   90.00
#
_symmetry.space_group_name_H-M   'P 1'
#
loop_
_entity.id
_entity.type
_entity.pdbx_description
1 polymer ?
#
loop_
_entity_poly.entity_id
_entity_poly.type
_entity_poly.pdbx_seq_one_letter_code
_entity_poly.pdbx_strand_id
1 'polypeptide(L)'
;MSETHPPGTSGRFRRVWHNLLGQDPDLRLETRWQKFMAFWGLHVPPPGRQDRLHIRPRFFKVLGTIAVSVPLLLLGTAYKVSTSPLLCNQCHIMKPYYQAWKTSKHNFVPCVDCHYPPGFRDTLWVKYQAMAQVAKWATQTYSSKPFAEIEDASCLRSQCHSTRLLQGKVTFKRGIIFDHRPHLEQPRRGRQLRCTSCHSQIVVGTHIEVTETTCFLCHFKGQKKARELLPIGGCPLCHQPPRGNIQLAGGVIFNHKEFVDERGTQCQKCHLDAIQGDGQAPRERCLTCHNQPEKLAKYEDHEFLHDFHVAQHNIECTRCHTEITHRIQTKKEPLAVGCEACHEAKHGGQRSMYLGVGGKGSPSIPSHMYTARVDCVACHITPKAEDLHRVQFTGQTFAASEAACISCHGKLYAGMLDTWKRTLDSMLADLTPKLEAARKAVEEPAKDGKAAAEAKRLLAEAQFNYEFVEHGKGVHNVFYAADLLQRVNGTANRVVSLLGKSPITLPRENLIRGGYCATLCHSQAGVVFKPEVKFEKRVSVPHQRHFNQYGAVCTDCHSPDTHKAVSITAQGCQACHHSATNDKCTTCHAAQAGLYAATLETALPVKKDPNIMAGKVDCVGCHDLTKKHSVAAQAEQCTQCHDKGYRDMVAMWQEQVGGAQKSAKAALEKGEAALASAKKARRDVTAAGELLAGARKDYDRVVKAKGLHNP
;
A
#
# COMPACT_ATOMS: atom_id res chain seq x y z
N MET A 1 10.81 -74.96 -44.86
CA MET A 1 10.79 -74.06 -46.03
C MET A 1 11.92 -73.06 -45.86
N SER A 2 12.85 -73.13 -46.82
CA SER A 2 14.06 -72.33 -47.09
C SER A 2 14.42 -71.14 -46.18
N GLU A 3 15.61 -71.24 -45.60
CA GLU A 3 16.43 -70.17 -45.04
C GLU A 3 16.94 -69.20 -46.12
N THR A 4 17.00 -67.91 -45.82
CA THR A 4 17.81 -66.93 -46.56
C THR A 4 18.44 -65.91 -45.61
N HIS A 5 19.77 -65.98 -45.47
CA HIS A 5 20.64 -64.90 -44.99
C HIS A 5 21.33 -64.20 -46.19
N PRO A 6 21.90 -62.99 -46.04
CA PRO A 6 21.87 -61.89 -47.02
C PRO A 6 23.09 -61.83 -47.96
N PRO A 7 23.08 -60.94 -48.97
CA PRO A 7 24.33 -60.25 -49.29
C PRO A 7 24.20 -58.75 -49.69
N GLY A 8 25.09 -57.94 -49.11
CA GLY A 8 26.04 -57.12 -49.88
C GLY A 8 25.56 -55.84 -50.57
N THR A 9 25.31 -54.77 -49.82
CA THR A 9 25.16 -53.40 -50.33
C THR A 9 26.50 -52.73 -50.69
N SER A 10 27.31 -53.36 -51.54
CA SER A 10 28.53 -52.72 -52.11
C SER A 10 28.53 -52.63 -53.64
N GLY A 11 27.54 -53.23 -54.32
CA GLY A 11 27.50 -53.31 -55.80
C GLY A 11 26.76 -52.19 -56.53
N ARG A 12 25.89 -51.40 -55.86
CA ARG A 12 25.02 -50.40 -56.53
C ARG A 12 25.66 -49.02 -56.67
N PHE A 13 26.47 -48.60 -55.70
CA PHE A 13 27.19 -47.31 -55.78
C PHE A 13 28.32 -47.32 -56.83
N ARG A 14 28.98 -48.47 -57.04
CA ARG A 14 30.00 -48.60 -58.10
C ARG A 14 29.42 -48.51 -59.51
N ARG A 15 28.20 -49.02 -59.75
CA ARG A 15 27.56 -49.00 -61.08
C ARG A 15 27.03 -47.62 -61.48
N VAL A 16 26.56 -46.81 -60.54
CA VAL A 16 26.08 -45.44 -60.82
C VAL A 16 27.26 -44.49 -61.10
N TRP A 17 28.38 -44.65 -60.39
CA TRP A 17 29.60 -43.89 -60.68
C TRP A 17 30.23 -44.25 -62.04
N HIS A 18 30.13 -45.51 -62.47
CA HIS A 18 30.65 -45.93 -63.77
C HIS A 18 29.85 -45.38 -64.97
N ASN A 19 28.54 -45.15 -64.83
CA ASN A 19 27.71 -44.61 -65.91
C ASN A 19 27.75 -43.06 -66.00
N LEU A 20 28.05 -42.36 -64.90
CA LEU A 20 28.25 -40.91 -64.90
C LEU A 20 29.64 -40.50 -65.44
N LEU A 21 30.65 -41.33 -65.21
CA LEU A 21 31.97 -41.21 -65.82
C LEU A 21 32.02 -42.04 -67.09
N GLY A 22 31.45 -41.53 -68.20
CA GLY A 22 31.65 -42.13 -69.52
C GLY A 22 33.14 -42.17 -69.89
N GLN A 23 33.82 -43.24 -69.49
CA GLN A 23 35.17 -43.61 -69.87
C GLN A 23 35.05 -44.46 -71.13
N ASP A 24 35.39 -43.84 -72.25
CA ASP A 24 35.80 -44.56 -73.45
C ASP A 24 37.02 -45.43 -73.10
N PRO A 25 37.07 -46.73 -73.43
CA PRO A 25 38.20 -47.60 -73.12
C PRO A 25 39.52 -47.17 -73.79
N ASP A 26 39.48 -46.31 -74.80
CA ASP A 26 40.64 -45.96 -75.64
C ASP A 26 41.36 -44.65 -75.29
N LEU A 27 41.04 -43.98 -74.18
CA LEU A 27 41.66 -42.69 -73.81
C LEU A 27 42.33 -42.73 -72.43
N ARG A 28 43.65 -42.97 -72.41
CA ARG A 28 44.48 -42.86 -71.20
C ARG A 28 44.61 -41.39 -70.78
N LEU A 29 43.85 -40.99 -69.76
CA LEU A 29 43.99 -39.68 -69.08
C LEU A 29 45.15 -39.78 -68.06
N GLU A 30 46.32 -39.24 -68.41
CA GLU A 30 47.56 -39.46 -67.66
C GLU A 30 47.73 -38.51 -66.46
N THR A 31 47.16 -37.30 -66.51
CA THR A 31 47.35 -36.29 -65.44
C THR A 31 46.11 -36.06 -64.58
N ARG A 32 46.31 -35.65 -63.30
CA ARG A 32 45.20 -35.27 -62.40
C ARG A 32 44.36 -34.12 -62.98
N TRP A 33 45.00 -33.21 -63.73
CA TRP A 33 44.36 -32.10 -64.40
C TRP A 33 43.41 -32.53 -65.52
N GLN A 34 43.82 -33.49 -66.36
CA GLN A 34 42.96 -34.02 -67.42
C GLN A 34 41.74 -34.76 -66.86
N LYS A 35 41.88 -35.47 -65.73
CA LYS A 35 40.76 -36.10 -65.02
C LYS A 35 39.79 -35.06 -64.45
N PHE A 36 40.31 -33.95 -63.90
CA PHE A 36 39.50 -32.81 -63.43
C PHE A 36 38.76 -32.13 -64.58
N MET A 37 39.43 -31.80 -65.69
CA MET A 37 38.79 -31.19 -66.86
C MET A 37 37.74 -32.11 -67.49
N ALA A 38 38.01 -33.42 -67.53
CA ALA A 38 37.03 -34.39 -67.98
C ALA A 38 35.79 -34.46 -67.06
N PHE A 39 35.94 -34.29 -65.74
CA PHE A 39 34.80 -34.18 -64.82
C PHE A 39 33.90 -32.99 -65.16
N TRP A 40 34.49 -31.84 -65.52
CA TRP A 40 33.76 -30.65 -65.97
C TRP A 40 33.25 -30.75 -67.41
N GLY A 41 33.68 -31.74 -68.18
CA GLY A 41 33.22 -31.97 -69.55
C GLY A 41 34.09 -31.41 -70.66
N LEU A 42 35.28 -30.91 -70.32
CA LEU A 42 36.28 -30.41 -71.23
C LEU A 42 37.36 -31.49 -71.45
N HIS A 43 37.60 -31.91 -72.69
CA HIS A 43 38.71 -32.80 -73.00
C HIS A 43 39.92 -31.99 -73.47
N VAL A 44 41.03 -32.09 -72.75
CA VAL A 44 42.32 -31.46 -73.11
C VAL A 44 43.26 -32.57 -73.60
N PRO A 45 43.75 -32.52 -74.85
CA PRO A 45 44.61 -33.57 -75.40
C PRO A 45 45.98 -33.63 -74.69
N PRO A 46 46.72 -34.75 -74.81
CA PRO A 46 48.08 -34.88 -74.28
C PRO A 46 49.06 -33.93 -74.99
N PRO A 47 50.19 -33.56 -74.37
CA PRO A 47 51.19 -32.69 -74.99
C PRO A 47 51.75 -33.35 -76.27
N GLY A 48 51.69 -32.66 -77.41
CA GLY A 48 52.31 -33.11 -78.67
C GLY A 48 51.36 -33.54 -79.81
N ARG A 49 50.02 -33.47 -79.64
CA ARG A 49 49.07 -33.61 -80.76
C ARG A 49 48.26 -32.32 -80.96
N GLN A 50 48.14 -31.85 -82.20
CA GLN A 50 47.22 -30.79 -82.58
C GLN A 50 45.81 -31.38 -82.75
N ASP A 51 45.05 -31.44 -81.66
CA ASP A 51 43.61 -31.68 -81.72
C ASP A 51 42.83 -30.61 -80.98
N ARG A 52 41.67 -30.23 -81.53
CA ARG A 52 40.82 -29.15 -81.01
C ARG A 52 40.12 -29.60 -79.72
N LEU A 53 39.91 -28.65 -78.81
CA LEU A 53 39.25 -28.87 -77.52
C LEU A 53 37.81 -29.42 -77.74
N HIS A 54 37.55 -30.67 -77.36
CA HIS A 54 36.21 -31.26 -77.48
C HIS A 54 35.38 -31.00 -76.21
N ILE A 55 34.38 -30.13 -76.33
CA ILE A 55 33.43 -29.80 -75.26
C ILE A 55 32.25 -30.77 -75.34
N ARG A 56 32.06 -31.62 -74.31
CA ARG A 56 30.95 -32.58 -74.27
C ARG A 56 29.64 -31.91 -73.80
N PRO A 57 28.44 -32.43 -74.15
CA PRO A 57 27.15 -31.88 -73.69
C PRO A 57 27.02 -31.74 -72.17
N ARG A 58 27.73 -32.57 -71.40
CA ARG A 58 27.81 -32.48 -69.94
C ARG A 58 28.40 -31.15 -69.44
N PHE A 59 29.32 -30.52 -70.18
CA PHE A 59 29.87 -29.20 -69.83
C PHE A 59 28.77 -28.14 -69.86
N PHE A 60 27.94 -28.12 -70.91
CA PHE A 60 26.81 -27.20 -71.01
C PHE A 60 25.72 -27.46 -69.95
N LYS A 61 25.50 -28.73 -69.55
CA LYS A 61 24.59 -29.08 -68.44
C LYS A 61 25.11 -28.58 -67.08
N VAL A 62 26.40 -28.75 -66.81
CA VAL A 62 27.04 -28.26 -65.58
C VAL A 62 27.07 -26.73 -65.56
N LEU A 63 27.43 -26.10 -66.68
CA LEU A 63 27.43 -24.65 -66.83
C LEU A 63 26.02 -24.07 -66.65
N GLY A 64 25.00 -24.67 -67.27
CA GLY A 64 23.59 -24.26 -67.09
C GLY A 64 23.11 -24.45 -65.66
N THR A 65 23.50 -25.54 -65.00
CA THR A 65 23.17 -25.78 -63.58
C THR A 65 23.80 -24.71 -62.69
N ILE A 66 25.08 -24.36 -62.91
CA ILE A 66 25.76 -23.28 -62.17
C ILE A 66 25.13 -21.93 -62.47
N ALA A 67 24.82 -21.65 -63.74
CA ALA A 67 24.21 -20.40 -64.19
C ALA A 67 22.82 -20.17 -63.59
N VAL A 68 22.11 -21.22 -63.16
CA VAL A 68 20.83 -21.11 -62.46
C VAL A 68 21.00 -21.17 -60.93
N SER A 69 21.78 -22.12 -60.43
CA SER A 69 21.94 -22.34 -58.98
C SER A 69 22.69 -21.22 -58.27
N VAL A 70 23.72 -20.63 -58.89
CA VAL A 70 24.49 -19.54 -58.29
C VAL A 70 23.64 -18.28 -58.15
N PRO A 71 22.92 -17.78 -59.18
CA PRO A 71 22.00 -16.66 -59.00
C PRO A 71 20.92 -16.94 -57.99
N LEU A 72 20.30 -18.13 -57.98
CA LEU A 72 19.28 -18.48 -56.98
C LEU A 72 19.84 -18.46 -55.55
N LEU A 73 21.06 -18.96 -55.35
CA LEU A 73 21.73 -18.94 -54.05
C LEU A 73 22.11 -17.52 -53.63
N LEU A 74 22.58 -16.69 -54.56
CA LEU A 74 22.84 -15.27 -54.32
C LEU A 74 21.57 -14.50 -53.98
N LEU A 75 20.47 -14.71 -54.72
CA LEU A 75 19.15 -14.14 -54.47
C LEU A 75 18.61 -14.55 -53.10
N GLY A 76 18.71 -15.84 -52.74
CA GLY A 76 18.30 -16.34 -51.43
C GLY A 76 19.13 -15.76 -50.28
N THR A 77 20.45 -15.61 -50.48
CA THR A 77 21.35 -15.01 -49.49
C THR A 77 21.08 -13.51 -49.33
N ALA A 78 20.96 -12.78 -50.44
CA ALA A 78 20.61 -11.37 -50.46
C ALA A 78 19.25 -11.12 -49.79
N TYR A 79 18.26 -11.98 -50.04
CA TYR A 79 16.97 -11.93 -49.37
C TYR A 79 17.12 -12.05 -47.85
N LYS A 80 17.81 -13.09 -47.35
CA LYS A 80 18.01 -13.30 -45.91
C LYS A 80 18.76 -12.15 -45.23
N VAL A 81 19.80 -11.61 -45.88
CA VAL A 81 20.55 -10.47 -45.36
C VAL A 81 19.68 -9.21 -45.34
N SER A 82 18.89 -8.99 -46.40
CA SER A 82 17.99 -7.83 -46.52
C SER A 82 16.88 -7.77 -45.46
N THR A 83 16.56 -8.92 -44.86
CA THR A 83 15.55 -9.06 -43.81
C THR A 83 16.15 -9.14 -42.40
N SER A 84 17.48 -9.05 -42.29
CA SER A 84 18.17 -9.18 -41.00
C SER A 84 18.16 -7.85 -40.22
N PRO A 85 17.99 -7.89 -38.89
CA PRO A 85 18.12 -6.71 -38.04
C PRO A 85 19.51 -6.03 -38.13
N LEU A 86 20.54 -6.81 -38.49
CA LEU A 86 21.91 -6.34 -38.66
C LEU A 86 22.03 -5.29 -39.77
N LEU A 87 21.33 -5.49 -40.89
CA LEU A 87 21.30 -4.52 -41.99
C LEU A 87 20.56 -3.25 -41.56
N CYS A 88 19.45 -3.38 -40.84
CA CYS A 88 18.69 -2.25 -40.33
C CYS A 88 19.54 -1.38 -39.37
N ASN A 89 20.38 -1.99 -38.55
CA ASN A 89 21.30 -1.27 -37.64
C ASN A 89 22.43 -0.50 -38.36
N GLN A 90 22.72 -0.81 -39.63
CA GLN A 90 23.70 -0.05 -40.42
C GLN A 90 23.16 1.33 -40.81
N CYS A 91 21.84 1.50 -40.87
CA CYS A 91 21.22 2.81 -41.11
C CYS A 91 21.28 3.67 -39.85
N HIS A 92 21.91 4.84 -39.89
CA HIS A 92 22.10 5.69 -38.70
C HIS A 92 20.78 6.13 -38.06
N ILE A 93 19.74 6.38 -38.88
CA ILE A 93 18.41 6.77 -38.41
C ILE A 93 17.70 5.65 -37.63
N MET A 94 18.07 4.40 -37.89
CA MET A 94 17.47 3.22 -37.27
C MET A 94 18.17 2.82 -35.97
N LYS A 95 19.39 3.30 -35.70
CA LYS A 95 20.16 2.99 -34.48
C LYS A 95 19.35 3.15 -33.18
N PRO A 96 18.66 4.28 -32.90
CA PRO A 96 17.90 4.41 -31.64
C PRO A 96 16.75 3.40 -31.53
N TYR A 97 16.06 3.11 -32.64
CA TYR A 97 14.98 2.11 -32.69
C TYR A 97 15.52 0.68 -32.51
N TYR A 98 16.68 0.37 -33.10
CA TYR A 98 17.35 -0.92 -32.91
C TYR A 98 17.75 -1.13 -31.44
N GLN A 99 18.29 -0.10 -30.76
CA GLN A 99 18.62 -0.20 -29.34
C GLN A 99 17.36 -0.42 -28.48
N ALA A 100 16.27 0.28 -28.78
CA ALA A 100 14.99 0.10 -28.09
C ALA A 100 14.39 -1.29 -28.35
N TRP A 101 14.50 -1.82 -29.57
CA TRP A 101 14.12 -3.19 -29.91
C TRP A 101 14.95 -4.21 -29.12
N LYS A 102 16.27 -4.01 -29.03
CA LYS A 102 17.20 -4.91 -28.32
C LYS A 102 16.86 -5.08 -26.84
N THR A 103 16.35 -4.03 -26.20
CA THR A 103 15.91 -4.05 -24.79
C THR A 103 14.44 -4.44 -24.61
N SER A 104 13.67 -4.55 -25.70
CA SER A 104 12.26 -4.90 -25.67
C SER A 104 12.00 -6.38 -25.42
N LYS A 105 10.74 -6.72 -25.12
CA LYS A 105 10.28 -8.11 -25.04
C LYS A 105 10.27 -8.83 -26.39
N HIS A 106 10.44 -8.13 -27.50
CA HIS A 106 10.45 -8.67 -28.87
C HIS A 106 11.86 -8.72 -29.49
N ASN A 107 12.92 -8.64 -28.68
CA ASN A 107 14.31 -8.61 -29.15
C ASN A 107 14.79 -9.88 -29.88
N PHE A 108 13.98 -10.93 -29.90
CA PHE A 108 14.21 -12.17 -30.63
C PHE A 108 13.43 -12.24 -31.95
N VAL A 109 12.55 -11.26 -32.22
CA VAL A 109 11.75 -11.19 -33.45
C VAL A 109 12.44 -10.24 -34.45
N PRO A 110 12.75 -10.70 -35.67
CA PRO A 110 13.28 -9.83 -36.73
C PRO A 110 12.35 -8.65 -37.00
N CYS A 111 12.90 -7.46 -37.24
CA CYS A 111 12.12 -6.23 -37.47
C CYS A 111 11.09 -6.40 -38.59
N VAL A 112 11.44 -7.11 -39.67
CA VAL A 112 10.57 -7.32 -40.82
C VAL A 112 9.34 -8.18 -40.51
N ASP A 113 9.40 -9.05 -39.51
CA ASP A 113 8.27 -9.92 -39.18
C ASP A 113 7.10 -9.14 -38.59
N CYS A 114 7.39 -7.98 -37.99
CA CYS A 114 6.37 -7.02 -37.54
C CYS A 114 6.05 -5.98 -38.62
N HIS A 115 7.08 -5.39 -39.23
CA HIS A 115 6.90 -4.24 -40.13
C HIS A 115 6.42 -4.58 -41.53
N TYR A 116 6.57 -5.83 -41.99
CA TYR A 116 6.11 -6.24 -43.32
C TYR A 116 4.90 -7.13 -43.09
N PRO A 117 3.70 -6.88 -43.65
CA PRO A 117 2.50 -7.68 -43.41
C PRO A 117 2.57 -9.08 -44.05
N PRO A 118 1.78 -10.06 -43.55
CA PRO A 118 1.88 -11.44 -44.01
C PRO A 118 1.20 -11.57 -45.38
N GLY A 119 2.00 -11.78 -46.42
CA GLY A 119 1.49 -11.90 -47.79
C GLY A 119 2.58 -11.61 -48.80
N PHE A 120 2.69 -12.42 -49.86
CA PHE A 120 3.76 -12.28 -50.84
C PHE A 120 3.73 -10.93 -51.57
N ARG A 121 2.52 -10.46 -51.94
CA ARG A 121 2.35 -9.18 -52.64
C ARG A 121 2.67 -7.98 -51.76
N ASP A 122 2.20 -7.98 -50.52
CA ASP A 122 2.39 -6.86 -49.60
C ASP A 122 3.85 -6.78 -49.11
N THR A 123 4.50 -7.92 -48.92
CA THR A 123 5.94 -7.99 -48.63
C THR A 123 6.77 -7.39 -49.77
N LEU A 124 6.42 -7.68 -51.04
CA LEU A 124 7.10 -7.09 -52.21
C LEU A 124 6.85 -5.58 -52.31
N TRP A 125 5.64 -5.12 -52.01
CA TRP A 125 5.30 -3.70 -51.97
C TRP A 125 6.12 -2.93 -50.93
N VAL A 126 6.22 -3.45 -49.71
CA VAL A 126 7.03 -2.82 -48.66
C VAL A 126 8.52 -2.86 -49.00
N LYS A 127 9.03 -3.92 -49.66
CA LYS A 127 10.40 -3.94 -50.18
C LYS A 127 10.64 -2.87 -51.25
N TYR A 128 9.67 -2.64 -52.13
CA TYR A 128 9.73 -1.54 -53.10
C TYR A 128 9.77 -0.17 -52.41
N GLN A 129 8.92 0.05 -51.40
CA GLN A 129 8.95 1.28 -50.58
C GLN A 129 10.28 1.45 -49.84
N ALA A 130 10.87 0.36 -49.32
CA ALA A 130 12.17 0.40 -48.68
C ALA A 130 13.29 0.85 -49.64
N MET A 131 13.23 0.48 -50.93
CA MET A 131 14.16 1.00 -51.94
C MET A 131 14.00 2.51 -52.14
N ALA A 132 12.77 3.04 -52.10
CA ALA A 132 12.54 4.48 -52.14
C ALA A 132 13.11 5.21 -50.92
N GLN A 133 13.14 4.57 -49.74
CA GLN A 133 13.80 5.13 -48.55
C GLN A 133 15.33 5.15 -48.69
N VAL A 134 15.92 4.15 -49.35
CA VAL A 134 17.35 4.17 -49.69
C VAL A 134 17.67 5.34 -50.64
N ALA A 135 16.81 5.61 -51.62
CA ALA A 135 16.94 6.77 -52.50
C ALA A 135 16.81 8.10 -51.73
N LYS A 136 15.86 8.20 -50.79
CA LYS A 136 15.72 9.38 -49.91
C LYS A 136 16.93 9.58 -48.99
N TRP A 137 17.51 8.49 -48.48
CA TRP A 137 18.75 8.53 -47.72
C TRP A 137 19.91 9.03 -48.58
N ALA A 138 20.07 8.49 -49.80
CA ALA A 138 21.12 8.89 -50.74
C ALA A 138 21.01 10.36 -51.16
N THR A 139 19.78 10.87 -51.30
CA THR A 139 19.49 12.27 -51.66
C THR A 139 19.36 13.20 -50.45
N GLN A 140 19.54 12.69 -49.22
CA GLN A 140 19.37 13.43 -47.97
C GLN A 140 17.97 14.07 -47.77
N THR A 141 16.94 13.57 -48.48
CA THR A 141 15.55 14.07 -48.43
C THR A 141 14.68 13.32 -47.43
N TYR A 142 15.28 12.66 -46.44
CA TYR A 142 14.59 11.82 -45.47
C TYR A 142 14.14 12.59 -44.21
N SER A 143 13.03 12.16 -43.60
CA SER A 143 12.54 12.72 -42.33
C SER A 143 13.28 12.12 -41.14
N SER A 144 13.53 12.91 -40.09
CA SER A 144 14.16 12.46 -38.84
C SER A 144 13.23 11.66 -37.92
N LYS A 145 11.94 11.56 -38.26
CA LYS A 145 10.91 10.81 -37.50
C LYS A 145 10.29 9.71 -38.38
N PRO A 146 10.96 8.57 -38.59
CA PRO A 146 10.37 7.46 -39.30
C PRO A 146 9.15 6.93 -38.52
N PHE A 147 8.03 6.78 -39.21
CA PHE A 147 6.81 6.16 -38.69
C PHE A 147 6.53 4.92 -39.54
N ALA A 148 6.10 3.84 -38.90
CA ALA A 148 5.75 2.61 -39.57
C ALA A 148 4.40 2.12 -39.07
N GLU A 149 3.51 1.84 -40.01
CA GLU A 149 2.20 1.26 -39.74
C GLU A 149 2.37 -0.26 -39.64
N ILE A 150 2.06 -0.83 -38.48
CA ILE A 150 2.10 -2.28 -38.25
C ILE A 150 0.67 -2.82 -38.27
N GLU A 151 0.39 -3.74 -39.18
CA GLU A 151 -0.91 -4.41 -39.24
C GLU A 151 -1.08 -5.45 -38.14
N ASP A 152 -2.30 -5.60 -37.63
CA ASP A 152 -2.63 -6.63 -36.63
C ASP A 152 -2.33 -8.05 -37.16
N ALA A 153 -2.45 -8.27 -38.46
CA ALA A 153 -2.08 -9.53 -39.11
C ALA A 153 -0.61 -9.90 -38.89
N SER A 154 0.30 -8.93 -38.75
CA SER A 154 1.70 -9.18 -38.39
C SER A 154 1.85 -9.68 -36.97
N CYS A 155 1.09 -9.13 -36.03
CA CYS A 155 1.07 -9.57 -34.64
C CYS A 155 0.44 -10.96 -34.48
N LEU A 156 -0.60 -11.25 -35.27
CA LEU A 156 -1.44 -12.45 -35.18
C LEU A 156 -0.96 -13.64 -36.02
N ARG A 157 0.27 -13.60 -36.53
CA ARG A 157 0.87 -14.71 -37.29
C ARG A 157 0.97 -15.96 -36.44
N SER A 158 0.97 -17.11 -37.11
CA SER A 158 1.03 -18.43 -36.46
C SER A 158 2.21 -18.61 -35.50
N GLN A 159 3.33 -17.92 -35.76
CA GLN A 159 4.55 -18.00 -34.95
C GLN A 159 4.66 -16.90 -33.87
N CYS A 160 3.62 -16.06 -33.73
CA CYS A 160 3.59 -14.91 -32.81
C CYS A 160 2.38 -15.04 -31.86
N HIS A 161 1.37 -14.16 -31.94
CA HIS A 161 0.20 -14.20 -31.06
C HIS A 161 -0.98 -14.96 -31.70
N SER A 162 -1.13 -16.24 -31.36
CA SER A 162 -2.35 -16.97 -31.78
C SER A 162 -3.60 -16.33 -31.15
N THR A 163 -4.69 -16.22 -31.92
CA THR A 163 -5.96 -15.58 -31.48
C THR A 163 -6.56 -16.21 -30.22
N ARG A 164 -6.27 -17.49 -29.97
CA ARG A 164 -6.64 -18.19 -28.73
C ARG A 164 -6.02 -17.56 -27.48
N LEU A 165 -4.80 -17.03 -27.56
CA LEU A 165 -4.10 -16.40 -26.43
C LEU A 165 -4.68 -15.03 -26.06
N LEU A 166 -5.56 -14.48 -26.89
CA LEU A 166 -6.22 -13.19 -26.66
C LEU A 166 -7.54 -13.35 -25.89
N GLN A 167 -7.95 -14.59 -25.58
CA GLN A 167 -9.18 -14.84 -24.86
C GLN A 167 -8.95 -14.80 -23.34
N GLY A 168 -9.74 -13.98 -22.66
CA GLY A 168 -9.77 -13.89 -21.20
C GLY A 168 -9.02 -12.68 -20.63
N LYS A 169 -8.99 -12.62 -19.29
CA LYS A 169 -8.38 -11.52 -18.55
C LYS A 169 -6.90 -11.77 -18.34
N VAL A 170 -6.07 -10.84 -18.77
CA VAL A 170 -4.63 -10.80 -18.49
C VAL A 170 -4.36 -9.75 -17.42
N THR A 171 -3.31 -9.97 -16.62
CA THR A 171 -2.82 -8.96 -15.67
C THR A 171 -1.50 -8.41 -16.17
N PHE A 172 -1.41 -7.10 -16.33
CA PHE A 172 -0.16 -6.41 -16.62
C PHE A 172 0.17 -5.42 -15.50
N LYS A 173 1.36 -4.80 -15.58
CA LYS A 173 1.95 -3.82 -14.65
C LYS A 173 1.06 -3.40 -13.48
N ARG A 174 1.56 -3.60 -12.25
CA ARG A 174 0.89 -3.15 -11.00
C ARG A 174 -0.51 -3.72 -10.77
N GLY A 175 -0.81 -4.88 -11.38
CA GLY A 175 -2.07 -5.59 -11.14
C GLY A 175 -3.24 -5.07 -11.99
N ILE A 176 -2.98 -4.37 -13.09
CA ILE A 176 -4.03 -3.94 -14.01
C ILE A 176 -4.57 -5.14 -14.77
N ILE A 177 -5.87 -5.38 -14.65
CA ILE A 177 -6.63 -6.44 -15.29
C ILE A 177 -7.16 -5.90 -16.62
N PHE A 178 -6.86 -6.59 -17.71
CA PHE A 178 -7.26 -6.23 -19.06
C PHE A 178 -7.85 -7.42 -19.81
N ASP A 179 -8.84 -7.18 -20.64
CA ASP A 179 -9.47 -8.20 -21.49
C ASP A 179 -9.43 -7.72 -22.94
N HIS A 180 -8.76 -8.46 -23.82
CA HIS A 180 -8.60 -8.07 -25.23
C HIS A 180 -9.92 -8.18 -26.00
N ARG A 181 -10.79 -9.11 -25.61
CA ARG A 181 -12.02 -9.41 -26.33
C ARG A 181 -12.93 -8.19 -26.51
N PRO A 182 -13.35 -7.49 -25.43
CA PRO A 182 -14.18 -6.32 -25.60
C PRO A 182 -13.46 -5.21 -26.38
N HIS A 183 -12.14 -5.10 -26.31
CA HIS A 183 -11.40 -3.99 -26.94
C HIS A 183 -11.13 -4.19 -28.43
N LEU A 184 -10.99 -5.44 -28.90
CA LEU A 184 -10.61 -5.74 -30.28
C LEU A 184 -11.77 -6.29 -31.13
N GLU A 185 -12.73 -7.03 -30.56
CA GLU A 185 -13.81 -7.65 -31.36
C GLU A 185 -14.94 -6.67 -31.75
N GLN A 186 -15.08 -5.56 -31.03
CA GLN A 186 -16.19 -4.63 -31.21
C GLN A 186 -15.69 -3.19 -31.19
N PRO A 187 -16.27 -2.29 -32.01
CA PRO A 187 -16.01 -0.87 -31.90
C PRO A 187 -16.32 -0.35 -30.50
N ARG A 188 -15.39 0.41 -29.92
CA ARG A 188 -15.58 1.04 -28.61
C ARG A 188 -15.69 2.55 -28.79
N ARG A 189 -16.88 3.08 -28.48
CA ARG A 189 -17.20 4.52 -28.60
C ARG A 189 -16.98 5.05 -30.02
N GLY A 190 -17.42 4.28 -31.02
CA GLY A 190 -17.31 4.62 -32.44
C GLY A 190 -15.90 4.45 -33.02
N ARG A 191 -15.03 3.66 -32.39
CA ARG A 191 -13.63 3.47 -32.82
C ARG A 191 -13.26 2.00 -32.78
N GLN A 192 -12.73 1.48 -33.88
CA GLN A 192 -12.10 0.17 -33.90
C GLN A 192 -10.66 0.30 -33.40
N LEU A 193 -10.32 -0.44 -32.36
CA LEU A 193 -8.94 -0.49 -31.84
C LEU A 193 -8.14 -1.57 -32.57
N ARG A 194 -6.83 -1.38 -32.56
CA ARG A 194 -5.83 -2.31 -33.11
C ARG A 194 -4.82 -2.69 -32.03
N CYS A 195 -4.01 -3.71 -32.29
CA CYS A 195 -2.96 -4.14 -31.36
C CYS A 195 -2.04 -2.97 -30.98
N THR A 196 -1.61 -2.19 -31.98
CA THR A 196 -0.73 -1.03 -31.80
C THR A 196 -1.41 0.19 -31.16
N SER A 197 -2.74 0.22 -31.04
CA SER A 197 -3.42 1.29 -30.29
C SER A 197 -3.01 1.28 -28.82
N CYS A 198 -2.74 0.09 -28.26
CA CYS A 198 -2.26 -0.08 -26.89
C CYS A 198 -0.77 -0.44 -26.83
N HIS A 199 -0.27 -1.24 -27.78
CA HIS A 199 1.14 -1.64 -27.91
C HIS A 199 1.93 -0.65 -28.76
N SER A 200 1.98 0.60 -28.34
CA SER A 200 2.59 1.71 -29.07
C SER A 200 4.05 1.95 -28.68
N GLN A 201 4.73 2.86 -29.41
CA GLN A 201 6.09 3.29 -29.11
C GLN A 201 6.11 4.77 -28.70
N ILE A 202 5.54 5.05 -27.53
CA ILE A 202 5.36 6.43 -27.06
C ILE A 202 6.61 6.97 -26.34
N VAL A 203 7.37 6.11 -25.64
CA VAL A 203 8.53 6.52 -24.85
C VAL A 203 9.84 6.20 -25.56
N VAL A 204 10.73 7.20 -25.65
CA VAL A 204 12.08 7.04 -26.20
C VAL A 204 12.82 5.93 -25.45
N GLY A 205 13.35 4.94 -26.18
CA GLY A 205 14.07 3.80 -25.61
C GLY A 205 13.22 2.55 -25.35
N THR A 206 11.89 2.62 -25.55
CA THR A 206 11.00 1.45 -25.57
C THR A 206 10.61 1.09 -27.00
N HIS A 207 10.23 -0.16 -27.26
CA HIS A 207 9.76 -0.61 -28.56
C HIS A 207 8.60 -1.60 -28.40
N ILE A 208 7.40 -1.19 -28.85
CA ILE A 208 6.14 -1.96 -28.77
C ILE A 208 5.86 -2.44 -27.34
N GLU A 209 5.42 -1.49 -26.50
CA GLU A 209 5.03 -1.76 -25.11
C GLU A 209 3.62 -1.25 -24.83
N VAL A 210 2.91 -1.91 -23.90
CA VAL A 210 1.59 -1.45 -23.45
C VAL A 210 1.71 -0.08 -22.81
N THR A 211 1.04 0.91 -23.41
CA THR A 211 1.02 2.29 -22.93
C THR A 211 -0.22 2.55 -22.06
N GLU A 212 0.00 2.69 -20.74
CA GLU A 212 -1.06 2.89 -19.74
C GLU A 212 -1.91 4.14 -20.01
N THR A 213 -1.31 5.20 -20.55
CA THR A 213 -2.00 6.46 -20.85
C THR A 213 -3.10 6.31 -21.88
N THR A 214 -3.00 5.34 -22.81
CA THR A 214 -4.11 5.00 -23.74
C THR A 214 -5.34 4.53 -22.97
N CYS A 215 -5.16 3.70 -21.94
CA CYS A 215 -6.25 3.21 -21.09
C CYS A 215 -6.89 4.39 -20.35
N PHE A 216 -6.05 5.25 -19.74
CA PHE A 216 -6.50 6.41 -18.98
C PHE A 216 -7.27 7.41 -19.86
N LEU A 217 -6.80 7.67 -21.08
CA LEU A 217 -7.49 8.50 -22.07
C LEU A 217 -8.90 7.99 -22.34
N CYS A 218 -9.03 6.70 -22.66
CA CYS A 218 -10.34 6.14 -23.00
C CYS A 218 -11.29 6.12 -21.79
N HIS A 219 -10.80 5.68 -20.62
CA HIS A 219 -11.63 5.45 -19.44
C HIS A 219 -11.89 6.70 -18.59
N PHE A 220 -11.07 7.76 -18.71
CA PHE A 220 -11.20 8.97 -17.89
C PHE A 220 -11.57 10.24 -18.67
N LYS A 221 -11.31 10.34 -19.98
CA LYS A 221 -11.67 11.54 -20.76
C LYS A 221 -13.17 11.79 -20.71
N GLY A 222 -13.54 12.97 -20.22
CA GLY A 222 -14.93 13.40 -20.04
C GLY A 222 -15.67 12.72 -18.88
N GLN A 223 -14.99 11.94 -18.04
CA GLN A 223 -15.58 11.23 -16.90
C GLN A 223 -15.39 11.94 -15.54
N LYS A 224 -14.65 13.04 -15.53
CA LYS A 224 -14.47 13.90 -14.36
C LYS A 224 -15.46 15.07 -14.45
N LYS A 225 -16.49 15.07 -13.59
CA LYS A 225 -17.46 16.17 -13.47
C LYS A 225 -17.29 16.85 -12.12
N ALA A 226 -16.57 17.97 -12.09
CA ALA A 226 -16.22 18.69 -10.88
C ALA A 226 -15.63 17.77 -9.78
N ARG A 227 -16.47 17.32 -8.84
CA ARG A 227 -16.11 16.52 -7.66
C ARG A 227 -16.43 15.03 -7.80
N GLU A 228 -17.15 14.66 -8.86
CA GLU A 228 -17.49 13.28 -9.17
C GLU A 228 -16.56 12.73 -10.24
N LEU A 229 -16.10 11.51 -9.98
CA LEU A 229 -15.28 10.75 -10.89
C LEU A 229 -16.03 9.47 -11.23
N LEU A 230 -16.50 9.38 -12.47
CA LEU A 230 -17.32 8.26 -12.94
C LEU A 230 -16.61 7.56 -14.11
N PRO A 231 -15.44 6.93 -13.84
CA PRO A 231 -14.67 6.30 -14.90
C PRO A 231 -15.47 5.17 -15.56
N ILE A 232 -15.20 4.89 -16.83
CA ILE A 232 -15.90 3.85 -17.58
C ILE A 232 -15.70 2.50 -16.87
N GLY A 233 -16.81 1.89 -16.45
CA GLY A 233 -16.86 0.63 -15.71
C GLY A 233 -16.46 0.71 -14.23
N GLY A 234 -16.22 1.90 -13.69
CA GLY A 234 -15.88 2.14 -12.29
C GLY A 234 -14.39 1.92 -11.97
N CYS A 235 -13.95 2.47 -10.83
CA CYS A 235 -12.56 2.34 -10.37
C CYS A 235 -12.06 0.89 -10.25
N PRO A 236 -12.83 -0.09 -9.70
CA PRO A 236 -12.32 -1.44 -9.51
C PRO A 236 -12.25 -2.27 -10.80
N LEU A 237 -12.63 -1.71 -11.96
CA LEU A 237 -12.59 -2.43 -13.23
C LEU A 237 -11.16 -2.83 -13.60
N CYS A 238 -10.25 -1.86 -13.54
CA CYS A 238 -8.88 -2.02 -13.99
C CYS A 238 -8.00 -2.63 -12.89
N HIS A 239 -8.21 -2.27 -11.63
CA HIS A 239 -7.42 -2.81 -10.53
C HIS A 239 -8.28 -2.93 -9.26
N GLN A 240 -7.98 -3.92 -8.42
CA GLN A 240 -8.69 -4.09 -7.16
C GLN A 240 -8.03 -3.27 -6.04
N PRO A 241 -8.78 -2.81 -5.03
CA PRO A 241 -8.18 -2.17 -3.87
C PRO A 241 -7.27 -3.16 -3.09
N PRO A 242 -6.26 -2.67 -2.35
CA PRO A 242 -5.42 -3.52 -1.51
C PRO A 242 -6.24 -4.35 -0.53
N ARG A 243 -5.91 -5.65 -0.43
CA ARG A 243 -6.57 -6.58 0.49
C ARG A 243 -5.89 -6.57 1.85
N GLY A 244 -6.69 -6.67 2.91
CA GLY A 244 -6.21 -6.78 4.29
C GLY A 244 -5.94 -5.43 4.94
N ASN A 245 -5.32 -5.51 6.11
CA ASN A 245 -5.01 -4.36 6.94
C ASN A 245 -3.75 -3.67 6.41
N ILE A 246 -3.86 -2.39 6.09
CA ILE A 246 -2.75 -1.52 5.74
C ILE A 246 -2.50 -0.53 6.87
N GLN A 247 -1.24 -0.15 7.07
CA GLN A 247 -0.89 0.86 8.07
C GLN A 247 -0.74 2.22 7.38
N LEU A 248 -1.55 3.18 7.80
CA LEU A 248 -1.46 4.57 7.37
C LEU A 248 -0.54 5.36 8.31
N ALA A 249 -0.24 6.60 7.94
CA ALA A 249 0.52 7.51 8.78
C ALA A 249 -0.16 7.67 10.16
N GLY A 250 0.64 7.73 11.23
CA GLY A 250 0.10 7.82 12.61
C GLY A 250 -0.39 6.51 13.19
N GLY A 251 0.02 5.35 12.66
CA GLY A 251 -0.27 4.04 13.24
C GLY A 251 -1.68 3.49 12.97
N VAL A 252 -2.52 4.25 12.23
CA VAL A 252 -3.90 3.87 11.90
C VAL A 252 -3.90 2.63 11.01
N ILE A 253 -4.57 1.58 11.47
CA ILE A 253 -4.85 0.40 10.65
C ILE A 253 -6.11 0.67 9.83
N PHE A 254 -6.01 0.54 8.52
CA PHE A 254 -7.11 0.75 7.58
C PHE A 254 -7.32 -0.50 6.72
N ASN A 255 -8.58 -0.85 6.46
CA ASN A 255 -8.93 -1.98 5.62
C ASN A 255 -9.96 -1.54 4.58
N HIS A 256 -9.61 -1.62 3.30
CA HIS A 256 -10.50 -1.16 2.22
C HIS A 256 -11.82 -1.93 2.15
N LYS A 257 -11.85 -3.20 2.57
CA LYS A 257 -13.06 -4.04 2.55
C LYS A 257 -14.19 -3.40 3.37
N GLU A 258 -13.87 -2.89 4.56
CA GLU A 258 -14.86 -2.30 5.47
C GLU A 258 -15.51 -1.04 4.89
N PHE A 259 -14.81 -0.30 4.03
CA PHE A 259 -15.27 0.98 3.51
C PHE A 259 -15.81 0.88 2.08
N VAL A 260 -15.07 0.21 1.20
CA VAL A 260 -15.41 0.08 -0.22
C VAL A 260 -16.47 -1.02 -0.41
N ASP A 261 -16.23 -2.22 0.11
CA ASP A 261 -17.11 -3.36 -0.15
C ASP A 261 -18.36 -3.32 0.74
N GLU A 262 -18.20 -3.07 2.04
CA GLU A 262 -19.32 -3.12 2.99
C GLU A 262 -20.15 -1.83 3.03
N ARG A 263 -19.52 -0.66 2.83
CA ARG A 263 -20.18 0.65 2.95
C ARG A 263 -20.35 1.38 1.62
N GLY A 264 -19.80 0.87 0.52
CA GLY A 264 -19.91 1.51 -0.80
C GLY A 264 -19.21 2.87 -0.90
N THR A 265 -18.17 3.10 -0.09
CA THR A 265 -17.43 4.36 -0.07
C THR A 265 -16.67 4.54 -1.39
N GLN A 266 -16.99 5.62 -2.11
CA GLN A 266 -16.37 5.92 -3.41
C GLN A 266 -14.89 6.29 -3.26
N CYS A 267 -14.03 5.79 -4.16
CA CYS A 267 -12.57 5.90 -4.05
C CYS A 267 -12.07 7.35 -3.99
N GLN A 268 -12.69 8.25 -4.74
CA GLN A 268 -12.28 9.65 -4.81
C GLN A 268 -12.48 10.45 -3.52
N LYS A 269 -13.27 9.92 -2.56
CA LYS A 269 -13.38 10.52 -1.21
C LYS A 269 -12.04 10.50 -0.45
N CYS A 270 -11.14 9.58 -0.80
CA CYS A 270 -9.79 9.48 -0.26
C CYS A 270 -8.69 9.71 -1.32
N HIS A 271 -9.03 9.55 -2.60
CA HIS A 271 -8.09 9.59 -3.73
C HIS A 271 -8.52 10.62 -4.80
N LEU A 272 -8.83 11.85 -4.38
CA LEU A 272 -9.34 12.91 -5.27
C LEU A 272 -8.37 13.23 -6.43
N ASP A 273 -7.07 13.29 -6.14
CA ASP A 273 -6.02 13.63 -7.11
C ASP A 273 -5.49 12.42 -7.88
N ALA A 274 -6.17 11.28 -7.81
CA ALA A 274 -5.74 10.06 -8.49
C ALA A 274 -5.72 10.20 -10.00
N ILE A 275 -6.50 11.12 -10.58
CA ILE A 275 -6.57 11.38 -12.02
C ILE A 275 -6.31 12.86 -12.29
N GLN A 276 -5.25 13.11 -13.05
CA GLN A 276 -4.78 14.45 -13.41
C GLN A 276 -4.69 14.56 -14.94
N GLY A 277 -5.10 15.71 -15.47
CA GLY A 277 -5.30 15.90 -16.89
C GLY A 277 -6.72 15.53 -17.34
N ASP A 278 -7.09 16.01 -18.52
CA ASP A 278 -8.43 15.87 -19.11
C ASP A 278 -8.42 15.21 -20.50
N GLY A 279 -7.23 15.01 -21.07
CA GLY A 279 -7.04 14.34 -22.34
C GLY A 279 -7.62 15.10 -23.53
N GLN A 280 -7.63 16.44 -23.52
CA GLN A 280 -8.06 17.21 -24.69
C GLN A 280 -7.22 16.89 -25.91
N ALA A 281 -7.79 17.10 -27.10
CA ALA A 281 -7.06 17.10 -28.36
C ALA A 281 -6.99 18.52 -28.93
N PRO A 282 -6.03 19.36 -28.51
CA PRO A 282 -5.93 20.73 -28.97
C PRO A 282 -5.71 20.80 -30.48
N ARG A 283 -6.31 21.81 -31.16
CA ARG A 283 -6.22 21.98 -32.62
C ARG A 283 -4.79 22.13 -33.12
N GLU A 284 -3.91 22.68 -32.28
CA GLU A 284 -2.51 22.91 -32.60
C GLU A 284 -1.77 21.58 -32.85
N ARG A 285 -2.22 20.46 -32.26
CA ARG A 285 -1.60 19.15 -32.51
C ARG A 285 -1.77 18.69 -33.95
N CYS A 286 -2.86 19.09 -34.62
CA CYS A 286 -3.10 18.78 -36.03
C CYS A 286 -2.00 19.38 -36.92
N LEU A 287 -1.46 20.54 -36.53
CA LEU A 287 -0.41 21.25 -37.28
C LEU A 287 0.94 20.54 -37.28
N THR A 288 1.10 19.50 -36.45
CA THR A 288 2.30 18.65 -36.46
C THR A 288 2.44 17.88 -37.77
N CYS A 289 1.32 17.60 -38.45
CA CYS A 289 1.30 16.80 -39.69
C CYS A 289 0.51 17.47 -40.83
N HIS A 290 -0.50 18.28 -40.52
CA HIS A 290 -1.38 18.92 -41.50
C HIS A 290 -1.17 20.42 -41.53
N ASN A 291 -0.88 20.98 -42.70
CA ASN A 291 -0.75 22.42 -42.93
C ASN A 291 -1.78 22.98 -43.93
N GLN A 292 -2.79 22.18 -44.29
CA GLN A 292 -3.83 22.49 -45.27
C GLN A 292 -5.16 22.82 -44.56
N PRO A 293 -5.75 24.01 -44.78
CA PRO A 293 -6.99 24.42 -44.11
C PRO A 293 -8.17 23.47 -44.31
N GLU A 294 -8.29 22.84 -45.48
CA GLU A 294 -9.39 21.93 -45.82
C GLU A 294 -9.38 20.67 -44.95
N LYS A 295 -8.18 20.21 -44.57
CA LYS A 295 -8.02 19.07 -43.65
C LYS A 295 -8.32 19.47 -42.21
N LEU A 296 -7.94 20.68 -41.82
CA LEU A 296 -8.22 21.23 -40.48
C LEU A 296 -9.70 21.53 -40.27
N ALA A 297 -10.46 21.83 -41.33
CA ALA A 297 -11.90 22.04 -41.27
C ALA A 297 -12.67 20.80 -40.74
N LYS A 298 -12.12 19.59 -40.92
CA LYS A 298 -12.69 18.34 -40.39
C LYS A 298 -12.42 18.11 -38.90
N TYR A 299 -11.84 19.07 -38.18
CA TYR A 299 -11.48 18.90 -36.77
C TYR A 299 -12.66 18.50 -35.86
N GLU A 300 -13.87 19.01 -36.13
CA GLU A 300 -15.06 18.68 -35.33
C GLU A 300 -15.67 17.31 -35.68
N ASP A 301 -15.26 16.69 -36.79
CA ASP A 301 -15.73 15.37 -37.22
C ASP A 301 -14.96 14.26 -36.49
N HIS A 302 -15.33 14.05 -35.23
CA HIS A 302 -14.65 13.13 -34.33
C HIS A 302 -14.71 11.67 -34.82
N GLU A 303 -15.77 11.25 -35.48
CA GLU A 303 -15.91 9.87 -35.96
C GLU A 303 -14.94 9.61 -37.11
N PHE A 304 -14.95 10.49 -38.13
CA PHE A 304 -14.00 10.44 -39.23
C PHE A 304 -12.55 10.49 -38.75
N LEU A 305 -12.24 11.40 -37.81
CA LEU A 305 -10.87 11.57 -37.33
C LEU A 305 -10.34 10.28 -36.71
N HIS A 306 -11.12 9.60 -35.86
CA HIS A 306 -10.68 8.37 -35.23
C HIS A 306 -10.67 7.18 -36.17
N ASP A 307 -11.63 7.07 -37.08
CA ASP A 307 -11.62 5.99 -38.07
C ASP A 307 -10.39 6.11 -38.98
N PHE A 308 -10.21 7.26 -39.62
CA PHE A 308 -9.11 7.47 -40.54
C PHE A 308 -7.74 7.39 -39.84
N HIS A 309 -7.53 8.14 -38.75
CA HIS A 309 -6.21 8.19 -38.13
C HIS A 309 -5.93 6.97 -37.26
N VAL A 310 -6.87 6.50 -36.44
CA VAL A 310 -6.60 5.42 -35.47
C VAL A 310 -6.86 4.05 -36.09
N ALA A 311 -8.04 3.83 -36.68
CA ALA A 311 -8.45 2.52 -37.15
C ALA A 311 -7.81 2.14 -38.49
N GLN A 312 -7.59 3.08 -39.41
CA GLN A 312 -6.99 2.80 -40.71
C GLN A 312 -5.46 2.96 -40.68
N HIS A 313 -4.97 4.07 -40.12
CA HIS A 313 -3.55 4.48 -40.21
C HIS A 313 -2.72 4.35 -38.91
N ASN A 314 -3.26 3.74 -37.84
CA ASN A 314 -2.51 3.44 -36.60
C ASN A 314 -1.85 4.66 -35.92
N ILE A 315 -2.41 5.85 -36.06
CA ILE A 315 -1.92 7.04 -35.37
C ILE A 315 -2.22 6.92 -33.88
N GLU A 316 -1.16 6.99 -33.08
CA GLU A 316 -1.21 6.84 -31.62
C GLU A 316 -2.02 7.98 -30.97
N CYS A 317 -2.86 7.64 -29.99
CA CYS A 317 -3.79 8.57 -29.35
C CYS A 317 -3.10 9.83 -28.79
N THR A 318 -1.90 9.67 -28.22
CA THR A 318 -1.12 10.75 -27.58
C THR A 318 -0.55 11.77 -28.56
N ARG A 319 -0.56 11.48 -29.88
CA ARG A 319 -0.22 12.46 -30.91
C ARG A 319 -1.27 13.55 -31.05
N CYS A 320 -2.51 13.25 -30.65
CA CYS A 320 -3.62 14.20 -30.65
C CYS A 320 -4.00 14.60 -29.23
N HIS A 321 -4.03 13.67 -28.28
CA HIS A 321 -4.53 13.90 -26.92
C HIS A 321 -3.45 14.28 -25.91
N THR A 322 -3.78 15.18 -24.98
CA THR A 322 -2.94 15.50 -23.81
C THR A 322 -2.89 14.30 -22.87
N GLU A 323 -1.81 14.17 -22.11
CA GLU A 323 -1.68 13.04 -21.20
C GLU A 323 -2.67 13.14 -20.03
N ILE A 324 -3.34 12.02 -19.73
CA ILE A 324 -4.00 11.81 -18.44
C ILE A 324 -3.08 10.92 -17.61
N THR A 325 -2.70 11.39 -16.43
CA THR A 325 -1.92 10.59 -15.48
C THR A 325 -2.83 10.02 -14.41
N HIS A 326 -2.57 8.76 -14.04
CA HIS A 326 -3.30 8.07 -12.99
C HIS A 326 -2.33 7.53 -11.92
N ARG A 327 -2.31 8.17 -10.75
CA ARG A 327 -1.42 7.81 -9.64
C ARG A 327 -1.95 8.33 -8.31
N ILE A 328 -1.83 7.53 -7.25
CA ILE A 328 -2.13 7.98 -5.88
C ILE A 328 -0.91 8.74 -5.35
N GLN A 329 -1.07 10.04 -5.08
CA GLN A 329 0.01 10.82 -4.45
C GLN A 329 0.16 10.42 -2.97
N THR A 330 1.36 10.01 -2.56
CA THR A 330 1.64 9.63 -1.16
C THR A 330 1.99 10.82 -0.27
N LYS A 331 2.35 11.97 -0.85
CA LYS A 331 2.49 13.25 -0.16
C LYS A 331 1.52 14.22 -0.80
N LYS A 332 0.59 14.77 -0.01
CA LYS A 332 -0.29 15.83 -0.47
C LYS A 332 0.48 17.13 -0.29
N GLU A 333 1.09 17.63 -1.36
CA GLU A 333 1.57 19.01 -1.31
C GLU A 333 0.35 19.93 -1.19
N PRO A 334 0.45 21.03 -0.42
CA PRO A 334 -0.51 22.12 -0.50
C PRO A 334 -0.86 22.42 -1.95
N LEU A 335 -2.14 22.30 -2.33
CA LEU A 335 -2.63 22.94 -3.54
C LEU A 335 -2.39 24.45 -3.38
N ALA A 336 -1.28 24.93 -3.94
CA ALA A 336 -1.04 26.34 -4.20
C ALA A 336 -1.55 26.59 -5.63
N VAL A 337 -2.82 26.96 -5.75
CA VAL A 337 -3.32 27.54 -6.99
C VAL A 337 -3.07 29.04 -6.89
N GLY A 338 -2.41 29.61 -7.91
CA GLY A 338 -1.89 30.99 -7.97
C GLY A 338 -2.92 32.12 -7.94
N CYS A 339 -3.92 32.02 -7.07
CA CYS A 339 -4.87 33.07 -6.72
C CYS A 339 -4.43 33.84 -5.45
N GLU A 340 -3.31 33.42 -4.82
CA GLU A 340 -2.82 33.93 -3.53
C GLU A 340 -2.55 35.45 -3.55
N ALA A 341 -2.20 36.01 -4.72
CA ALA A 341 -2.01 37.44 -4.91
C ALA A 341 -3.29 38.29 -4.70
N CYS A 342 -4.49 37.68 -4.75
CA CYS A 342 -5.76 38.38 -4.54
C CYS A 342 -6.70 37.68 -3.53
N HIS A 343 -6.48 36.41 -3.22
CA HIS A 343 -7.25 35.62 -2.26
C HIS A 343 -6.33 34.96 -1.23
N GLU A 344 -5.74 35.78 -0.36
CA GLU A 344 -4.90 35.27 0.73
C GLU A 344 -5.73 34.45 1.73
N ALA A 345 -5.24 33.22 2.00
CA ALA A 345 -5.56 32.41 3.16
C ALA A 345 -7.05 32.18 3.51
N LYS A 346 -7.99 32.27 2.55
CA LYS A 346 -9.44 32.06 2.81
C LYS A 346 -9.79 30.76 3.54
N HIS A 347 -8.96 29.73 3.40
CA HIS A 347 -9.13 28.42 4.06
C HIS A 347 -7.99 28.07 5.03
N GLY A 348 -7.13 29.04 5.37
CA GLY A 348 -5.93 28.81 6.17
C GLY A 348 -6.22 28.28 7.57
N GLY A 349 -7.20 28.88 8.26
CA GLY A 349 -7.60 28.45 9.61
C GLY A 349 -8.16 27.03 9.65
N GLN A 350 -9.10 26.72 8.76
CA GLN A 350 -9.72 25.39 8.67
C GLN A 350 -8.71 24.32 8.31
N ARG A 351 -7.78 24.64 7.40
CA ARG A 351 -6.70 23.75 7.01
C ARG A 351 -5.74 23.48 8.17
N SER A 352 -5.27 24.51 8.87
CA SER A 352 -4.38 24.37 10.02
C SER A 352 -5.05 23.56 11.14
N MET A 353 -6.34 23.80 11.38
CA MET A 353 -7.14 23.00 12.33
C MET A 353 -7.18 21.52 11.91
N TYR A 354 -7.50 21.23 10.64
CA TYR A 354 -7.54 19.85 10.12
C TYR A 354 -6.20 19.12 10.21
N LEU A 355 -5.11 19.85 9.93
CA LEU A 355 -3.73 19.35 10.05
C LEU A 355 -3.26 19.24 11.50
N GLY A 356 -3.95 19.87 12.45
CA GLY A 356 -3.59 19.85 13.86
C GLY A 356 -2.40 20.75 14.21
N VAL A 357 -2.18 21.83 13.46
CA VAL A 357 -1.06 22.75 13.63
C VAL A 357 -1.54 24.19 13.83
N GLY A 358 -0.67 25.06 14.34
CA GLY A 358 -0.90 26.51 14.40
C GLY A 358 -1.27 27.05 15.78
N GLY A 359 -1.76 26.21 16.70
CA GLY A 359 -2.04 26.58 18.09
C GLY A 359 -0.79 26.92 18.91
N LYS A 360 -0.87 27.96 19.73
CA LYS A 360 0.22 28.43 20.60
C LYS A 360 0.36 27.54 21.82
N GLY A 361 1.59 27.13 22.12
CA GLY A 361 1.89 26.32 23.31
C GLY A 361 1.25 24.91 23.30
N SER A 362 0.81 24.42 22.13
CA SER A 362 0.25 23.08 21.95
C SER A 362 1.10 22.27 20.97
N PRO A 363 1.35 20.97 21.25
CA PRO A 363 1.93 20.08 20.24
C PRO A 363 1.00 19.95 19.03
N SER A 364 1.56 19.46 17.92
CA SER A 364 0.77 19.10 16.74
C SER A 364 -0.07 17.86 17.02
N ILE A 365 -1.38 17.95 16.79
CA ILE A 365 -2.33 16.84 16.98
C ILE A 365 -3.16 16.70 15.70
N PRO A 366 -2.67 16.00 14.67
CA PRO A 366 -3.39 15.87 13.40
C PRO A 366 -4.73 15.15 13.56
N SER A 367 -5.74 15.57 12.79
CA SER A 367 -7.05 14.91 12.78
C SER A 367 -6.92 13.45 12.33
N HIS A 368 -7.64 12.53 12.98
CA HIS A 368 -7.69 11.13 12.52
C HIS A 368 -8.24 10.98 11.09
N MET A 369 -9.13 11.89 10.67
CA MET A 369 -9.61 11.90 9.28
C MET A 369 -8.51 12.34 8.31
N TYR A 370 -7.66 13.28 8.73
CA TYR A 370 -6.49 13.70 7.94
C TYR A 370 -5.45 12.57 7.83
N THR A 371 -5.14 11.88 8.93
CA THR A 371 -4.20 10.75 8.90
C THR A 371 -4.74 9.58 8.06
N ALA A 372 -6.08 9.43 8.01
CA ALA A 372 -6.78 8.51 7.11
C ALA A 372 -6.93 9.02 5.66
N ARG A 373 -6.38 10.19 5.32
CA ARG A 373 -6.41 10.82 3.98
C ARG A 373 -7.80 11.19 3.47
N VAL A 374 -8.74 11.43 4.37
CA VAL A 374 -10.07 11.92 4.00
C VAL A 374 -9.93 13.33 3.42
N ASP A 375 -10.50 13.57 2.24
CA ASP A 375 -10.48 14.86 1.58
C ASP A 375 -11.61 15.77 2.07
N CYS A 376 -11.45 17.09 1.94
CA CYS A 376 -12.49 18.08 2.22
C CYS A 376 -13.80 17.74 1.51
N VAL A 377 -13.71 17.23 0.27
CA VAL A 377 -14.90 16.88 -0.53
C VAL A 377 -15.66 15.66 -0.02
N ALA A 378 -15.07 14.85 0.84
CA ALA A 378 -15.75 13.73 1.46
C ALA A 378 -16.81 14.19 2.46
N CYS A 379 -16.57 15.30 3.16
CA CYS A 379 -17.48 15.86 4.16
C CYS A 379 -18.41 16.93 3.57
N HIS A 380 -17.86 17.85 2.76
CA HIS A 380 -18.59 19.00 2.23
C HIS A 380 -19.42 18.65 1.00
N ILE A 381 -20.49 17.87 1.11
CA ILE A 381 -21.23 17.34 -0.05
C ILE A 381 -22.52 18.10 -0.39
N THR A 382 -23.02 18.95 0.52
CA THR A 382 -24.32 19.62 0.34
C THR A 382 -24.12 21.02 -0.25
N PRO A 383 -24.73 21.37 -1.40
CA PRO A 383 -24.68 22.74 -1.94
C PRO A 383 -25.23 23.74 -0.92
N LYS A 384 -24.55 24.87 -0.71
CA LYS A 384 -25.12 25.95 0.10
C LYS A 384 -26.27 26.62 -0.65
N ALA A 385 -27.43 26.71 -0.01
CA ALA A 385 -28.64 27.29 -0.58
C ALA A 385 -28.44 28.75 -1.02
N GLU A 386 -27.63 29.50 -0.26
CA GLU A 386 -27.27 30.90 -0.52
C GLU A 386 -26.63 31.12 -1.90
N ASP A 387 -25.95 30.10 -2.43
CA ASP A 387 -25.25 30.20 -3.70
C ASP A 387 -26.16 29.84 -4.89
N LEU A 388 -27.29 29.13 -4.67
CA LEU A 388 -28.11 28.54 -5.74
C LEU A 388 -28.61 29.57 -6.76
N HIS A 389 -28.94 30.79 -6.32
CA HIS A 389 -29.41 31.86 -7.19
C HIS A 389 -28.28 32.67 -7.86
N ARG A 390 -27.03 32.45 -7.44
CA ARG A 390 -25.84 33.20 -7.88
C ARG A 390 -24.74 32.31 -8.47
N VAL A 391 -24.98 31.00 -8.62
CA VAL A 391 -23.98 30.00 -9.08
C VAL A 391 -23.25 30.46 -10.34
N GLN A 392 -23.97 31.07 -11.30
CA GLN A 392 -23.41 31.56 -12.56
C GLN A 392 -22.41 32.72 -12.40
N PHE A 393 -22.43 33.43 -11.26
CA PHE A 393 -21.60 34.62 -11.00
C PHE A 393 -20.55 34.38 -9.89
N THR A 394 -20.92 33.72 -8.79
CA THR A 394 -20.07 33.55 -7.61
C THR A 394 -19.58 32.12 -7.41
N GLY A 395 -19.99 31.20 -8.27
CA GLY A 395 -19.74 29.76 -8.10
C GLY A 395 -20.60 29.14 -7.00
N GLN A 396 -20.37 27.86 -6.74
CA GLN A 396 -21.09 27.06 -5.76
C GLN A 396 -20.14 26.59 -4.67
N THR A 397 -20.44 26.92 -3.41
CA THR A 397 -19.76 26.35 -2.25
C THR A 397 -20.60 25.24 -1.62
N PHE A 398 -19.94 24.37 -0.85
CA PHE A 398 -20.58 23.21 -0.24
C PHE A 398 -20.35 23.20 1.27
N ALA A 399 -21.39 22.81 2.00
CA ALA A 399 -21.36 22.61 3.44
C ALA A 399 -21.18 21.13 3.80
N ALA A 400 -20.58 20.90 4.96
CA ALA A 400 -20.55 19.58 5.58
C ALA A 400 -21.96 19.16 6.04
N SER A 401 -22.31 17.90 5.84
CA SER A 401 -23.62 17.35 6.17
C SER A 401 -23.52 16.03 6.90
N GLU A 402 -24.52 15.71 7.71
CA GLU A 402 -24.63 14.43 8.41
C GLU A 402 -24.57 13.22 7.46
N ALA A 403 -25.21 13.32 6.29
CA ALA A 403 -25.18 12.28 5.27
C ALA A 403 -23.74 11.91 4.85
N ALA A 404 -22.81 12.86 4.90
CA ALA A 404 -21.40 12.60 4.60
C ALA A 404 -20.76 11.68 5.64
N CYS A 405 -21.01 11.95 6.93
CA CYS A 405 -20.55 11.12 8.04
C CYS A 405 -21.14 9.71 7.94
N ILE A 406 -22.45 9.60 7.73
CA ILE A 406 -23.16 8.32 7.61
C ILE A 406 -22.66 7.49 6.44
N SER A 407 -22.30 8.13 5.31
CA SER A 407 -21.79 7.42 4.14
C SER A 407 -20.50 6.65 4.39
N CYS A 408 -19.72 7.06 5.41
CA CYS A 408 -18.48 6.39 5.79
C CYS A 408 -18.61 5.59 7.08
N HIS A 409 -19.43 6.01 8.04
CA HIS A 409 -19.49 5.43 9.40
C HIS A 409 -20.81 4.70 9.72
N GLY A 410 -21.81 4.77 8.85
CA GLY A 410 -23.15 4.21 9.08
C GLY A 410 -24.01 5.02 10.05
N LYS A 411 -25.18 4.47 10.40
CA LYS A 411 -26.20 5.18 11.20
C LYS A 411 -25.78 5.50 12.64
N LEU A 412 -24.79 4.80 13.18
CA LEU A 412 -24.28 5.05 14.54
C LEU A 412 -23.66 6.44 14.71
N TYR A 413 -23.32 7.11 13.60
CA TYR A 413 -22.73 8.45 13.60
C TYR A 413 -23.74 9.55 13.30
N ALA A 414 -25.03 9.21 13.16
CA ALA A 414 -26.10 10.19 13.13
C ALA A 414 -26.09 11.03 14.42
N GLY A 415 -26.28 12.34 14.29
CA GLY A 415 -26.22 13.33 15.35
C GLY A 415 -24.80 13.75 15.76
N MET A 416 -23.75 13.04 15.34
CA MET A 416 -22.40 13.27 15.87
C MET A 416 -21.82 14.64 15.49
N LEU A 417 -21.97 15.06 14.23
CA LEU A 417 -21.49 16.38 13.77
C LEU A 417 -22.15 17.53 14.55
N ASP A 418 -23.44 17.38 14.81
CA ASP A 418 -24.25 18.38 15.52
C ASP A 418 -23.89 18.43 17.01
N THR A 419 -23.68 17.27 17.63
CA THR A 419 -23.12 17.17 18.98
C THR A 419 -21.73 17.80 19.09
N TRP A 420 -20.83 17.58 18.12
CA TRP A 420 -19.52 18.23 18.12
C TRP A 420 -19.60 19.75 18.07
N LYS A 421 -20.47 20.29 17.20
CA LYS A 421 -20.69 21.74 17.09
C LYS A 421 -21.17 22.31 18.43
N ARG A 422 -22.27 21.77 18.97
CA ARG A 422 -22.82 22.22 20.26
C ARG A 422 -21.81 22.15 21.40
N THR A 423 -21.05 21.06 21.50
CA THR A 423 -20.07 20.90 22.58
C THR A 423 -18.96 21.95 22.47
N LEU A 424 -18.41 22.18 21.29
CA LEU A 424 -17.36 23.20 21.09
C LEU A 424 -17.91 24.62 21.28
N ASP A 425 -19.12 24.90 20.79
CA ASP A 425 -19.78 26.19 20.96
C ASP A 425 -20.04 26.48 22.46
N SER A 426 -20.47 25.47 23.22
CA SER A 426 -20.62 25.57 24.68
C SER A 426 -19.29 25.83 25.38
N MET A 427 -18.20 25.16 24.99
CA MET A 427 -16.88 25.39 25.57
C MET A 427 -16.36 26.80 25.28
N LEU A 428 -16.61 27.33 24.08
CA LEU A 428 -16.28 28.71 23.72
C LEU A 428 -17.10 29.71 24.56
N ALA A 429 -18.41 29.48 24.68
CA ALA A 429 -19.29 30.32 25.50
C ALA A 429 -18.86 30.34 26.98
N ASP A 430 -18.49 29.19 27.54
CA ASP A 430 -18.03 29.07 28.93
C ASP A 430 -16.68 29.79 29.17
N LEU A 431 -15.81 29.84 28.15
CA LEU A 431 -14.49 30.49 28.23
C LEU A 431 -14.53 31.99 27.98
N THR A 432 -15.55 32.49 27.29
CA THR A 432 -15.74 33.92 27.02
C THR A 432 -15.61 34.77 28.30
N PRO A 433 -16.40 34.56 29.37
CA PRO A 433 -16.31 35.38 30.59
C PRO A 433 -14.95 35.28 31.29
N LYS A 434 -14.25 34.14 31.16
CA LYS A 434 -12.90 34.00 31.72
C LYS A 434 -11.86 34.84 30.99
N LEU A 435 -11.89 34.83 29.66
CA LEU A 435 -11.00 35.65 28.85
C LEU A 435 -11.27 37.14 29.05
N GLU A 436 -12.54 37.53 29.17
CA GLU A 436 -12.94 38.89 29.52
C GLU A 436 -12.36 39.33 30.88
N ALA A 437 -12.45 38.47 31.90
CA ALA A 437 -11.88 38.76 33.21
C ALA A 437 -10.35 38.82 33.21
N ALA A 438 -9.69 37.92 32.46
CA ALA A 438 -8.24 37.94 32.28
C ALA A 438 -7.79 39.22 31.55
N ARG A 439 -8.54 39.69 30.54
CA ARG A 439 -8.26 40.96 29.86
C ARG A 439 -8.37 42.15 30.82
N LYS A 440 -9.47 42.26 31.55
CA LYS A 440 -9.66 43.31 32.56
C LYS A 440 -8.57 43.30 33.62
N ALA A 441 -8.12 42.11 34.05
CA ALA A 441 -7.02 42.00 35.00
C ALA A 441 -5.70 42.55 34.46
N VAL A 442 -5.39 42.31 33.18
CA VAL A 442 -4.16 42.78 32.52
C VAL A 442 -4.17 44.30 32.25
N GLU A 443 -5.35 44.90 32.11
CA GLU A 443 -5.53 46.36 31.93
C GLU A 443 -5.31 47.15 33.23
N GLU A 444 -5.45 46.52 34.39
CA GLU A 444 -5.22 47.17 35.68
C GLU A 444 -3.72 47.39 35.98
N PRO A 445 -3.36 48.45 36.73
CA PRO A 445 -1.98 48.69 37.13
C PRO A 445 -1.43 47.56 38.00
N ALA A 446 -0.47 46.80 37.46
CA ALA A 446 0.21 45.73 38.18
C ALA A 446 1.41 46.25 38.98
N LYS A 447 1.62 45.70 40.19
CA LYS A 447 2.75 46.07 41.06
C LYS A 447 4.11 45.56 40.57
N ASP A 448 4.13 44.46 39.81
CA ASP A 448 5.33 43.86 39.22
C ASP A 448 5.29 43.93 37.69
N GLY A 449 6.20 44.70 37.12
CA GLY A 449 6.32 44.88 35.67
C GLY A 449 6.67 43.61 34.89
N LYS A 450 7.38 42.65 35.51
CA LYS A 450 7.71 41.36 34.85
C LYS A 450 6.49 40.45 34.82
N ALA A 451 5.76 40.34 35.92
CA ALA A 451 4.50 39.60 35.97
C ALA A 451 3.46 40.17 34.99
N ALA A 452 3.39 41.50 34.87
CA ALA A 452 2.51 42.18 33.91
C ALA A 452 2.86 41.86 32.45
N ALA A 453 4.14 41.87 32.09
CA ALA A 453 4.59 41.54 30.75
C ALA A 453 4.29 40.07 30.39
N GLU A 454 4.53 39.15 31.32
CA GLU A 454 4.22 37.73 31.13
C GLU A 454 2.70 37.48 31.04
N ALA A 455 1.91 38.15 31.88
CA ALA A 455 0.45 38.08 31.82
C ALA A 455 -0.12 38.57 30.48
N LYS A 456 0.44 39.66 29.92
CA LYS A 456 0.10 40.14 28.57
C LYS A 456 0.42 39.12 27.48
N ARG A 457 1.62 38.51 27.53
CA ARG A 457 2.04 37.47 26.57
C ARG A 457 1.12 36.25 26.63
N LEU A 458 0.84 35.75 27.83
CA LEU A 458 -0.03 34.59 28.05
C LEU A 458 -1.49 34.87 27.63
N LEU A 459 -1.99 36.08 27.89
CA LEU A 459 -3.33 36.48 27.43
C LEU A 459 -3.42 36.48 25.90
N ALA A 460 -2.42 37.02 25.19
CA ALA A 460 -2.39 37.00 23.73
C ALA A 460 -2.35 35.57 23.16
N GLU A 461 -1.63 34.65 23.80
CA GLU A 461 -1.63 33.23 23.42
C GLU A 461 -3.01 32.57 23.63
N ALA A 462 -3.66 32.87 24.76
CA ALA A 462 -4.99 32.35 25.06
C ALA A 462 -6.06 32.89 24.08
N GLN A 463 -6.02 34.18 23.77
CA GLN A 463 -6.92 34.81 22.79
C GLN A 463 -6.73 34.21 21.40
N PHE A 464 -5.48 34.09 20.95
CA PHE A 464 -5.19 33.47 19.65
C PHE A 464 -5.75 32.04 19.56
N ASN A 465 -5.54 31.21 20.59
CA ASN A 465 -6.03 29.83 20.57
C ASN A 465 -7.56 29.75 20.58
N TYR A 466 -8.23 30.65 21.33
CA TYR A 466 -9.69 30.76 21.33
C TYR A 466 -10.23 31.12 19.94
N GLU A 467 -9.72 32.20 19.34
CA GLU A 467 -10.11 32.68 18.02
C GLU A 467 -9.79 31.64 16.92
N PHE A 468 -8.66 30.93 17.07
CA PHE A 468 -8.29 29.88 16.14
C PHE A 468 -9.28 28.70 16.15
N VAL A 469 -9.82 28.32 17.31
CA VAL A 469 -10.87 27.30 17.40
C VAL A 469 -12.19 27.79 16.80
N GLU A 470 -12.58 29.03 17.09
CA GLU A 470 -13.82 29.64 16.61
C GLU A 470 -13.84 29.85 15.08
N HIS A 471 -12.78 30.44 14.54
CA HIS A 471 -12.67 30.78 13.12
C HIS A 471 -12.09 29.65 12.27
N GLY A 472 -11.20 28.83 12.83
CA GLY A 472 -10.71 27.59 12.21
C GLY A 472 -11.75 26.47 12.21
N LYS A 473 -12.88 26.65 12.91
CA LYS A 473 -13.98 25.69 13.04
C LYS A 473 -13.47 24.36 13.61
N GLY A 474 -13.40 24.29 14.94
CA GLY A 474 -12.86 23.14 15.69
C GLY A 474 -13.41 21.76 15.29
N VAL A 475 -14.57 21.67 14.63
CA VAL A 475 -15.11 20.42 14.06
C VAL A 475 -14.19 19.75 13.03
N HIS A 476 -13.27 20.49 12.39
CA HIS A 476 -12.25 19.89 11.54
C HIS A 476 -11.29 18.99 12.33
N ASN A 477 -11.10 19.27 13.62
CA ASN A 477 -10.27 18.47 14.51
C ASN A 477 -10.69 18.66 15.98
N VAL A 478 -11.69 17.87 16.38
CA VAL A 478 -12.32 18.01 17.70
C VAL A 478 -11.38 17.74 18.87
N PHE A 479 -10.36 16.89 18.67
CA PHE A 479 -9.35 16.61 19.70
C PHE A 479 -8.41 17.79 19.90
N TYR A 480 -7.90 18.35 18.80
CA TYR A 480 -7.03 19.51 18.86
C TYR A 480 -7.77 20.74 19.37
N ALA A 481 -9.01 20.96 18.92
CA ALA A 481 -9.85 22.04 19.42
C ALA A 481 -10.10 21.92 20.93
N ALA A 482 -10.41 20.73 21.43
CA ALA A 482 -10.63 20.53 22.86
C ALA A 482 -9.35 20.75 23.69
N ASP A 483 -8.18 20.27 23.23
CA ASP A 483 -6.89 20.52 23.90
C ASP A 483 -6.56 22.02 23.93
N LEU A 484 -6.77 22.74 22.81
CA LEU A 484 -6.56 24.18 22.76
C LEU A 484 -7.46 24.93 23.73
N LEU A 485 -8.76 24.61 23.79
CA LEU A 485 -9.68 25.24 24.74
C LEU A 485 -9.36 24.91 26.20
N GLN A 486 -8.86 23.70 26.49
CA GLN A 486 -8.36 23.36 27.82
C GLN A 486 -7.12 24.18 28.19
N ARG A 487 -6.21 24.41 27.24
CA ARG A 487 -5.06 25.32 27.43
C ARG A 487 -5.51 26.75 27.64
N VAL A 488 -6.48 27.25 26.86
CA VAL A 488 -7.07 28.59 27.05
C VAL A 488 -7.58 28.75 28.48
N ASN A 489 -8.32 27.77 29.00
CA ASN A 489 -8.78 27.78 30.39
C ASN A 489 -7.63 27.88 31.41
N GLY A 490 -6.60 27.03 31.25
CA GLY A 490 -5.45 26.99 32.16
C GLY A 490 -4.63 28.28 32.10
N THR A 491 -4.39 28.80 30.90
CA THR A 491 -3.66 30.04 30.67
C THR A 491 -4.42 31.24 31.22
N ALA A 492 -5.73 31.33 31.01
CA ALA A 492 -6.56 32.40 31.59
C ALA A 492 -6.51 32.40 33.13
N ASN A 493 -6.60 31.23 33.76
CA ASN A 493 -6.43 31.11 35.22
C ASN A 493 -5.05 31.59 35.66
N ARG A 494 -3.99 31.19 34.95
CA ARG A 494 -2.61 31.60 35.25
C ARG A 494 -2.40 33.10 35.11
N VAL A 495 -2.97 33.74 34.09
CA VAL A 495 -2.94 35.20 33.91
C VAL A 495 -3.50 35.92 35.13
N VAL A 496 -4.70 35.51 35.57
CA VAL A 496 -5.38 36.11 36.72
C VAL A 496 -4.59 35.88 38.02
N SER A 497 -4.05 34.68 38.22
CA SER A 497 -3.20 34.36 39.38
C SER A 497 -1.86 35.12 39.41
N LEU A 498 -1.18 35.28 38.28
CA LEU A 498 0.06 36.07 38.18
C LEU A 498 -0.15 37.54 38.59
N LEU A 499 -1.37 38.04 38.42
CA LEU A 499 -1.76 39.40 38.78
C LEU A 499 -2.37 39.49 40.20
N GLY A 500 -2.27 38.43 41.00
CA GLY A 500 -2.72 38.42 42.40
C GLY A 500 -4.24 38.35 42.58
N LYS A 501 -4.98 37.96 41.53
CA LYS A 501 -6.44 37.82 41.57
C LYS A 501 -6.86 36.35 41.63
N SER A 502 -8.05 36.10 42.15
CA SER A 502 -8.63 34.74 42.22
C SER A 502 -9.18 34.31 40.86
N PRO A 503 -8.83 33.12 40.35
CA PRO A 503 -9.40 32.60 39.11
C PRO A 503 -10.91 32.40 39.19
N ILE A 504 -11.61 32.70 38.10
CA ILE A 504 -13.03 32.37 37.97
C ILE A 504 -13.18 30.85 37.90
N THR A 505 -13.95 30.28 38.83
CA THR A 505 -14.36 28.88 38.77
C THR A 505 -15.67 28.80 37.99
N LEU A 506 -15.73 27.96 36.96
CA LEU A 506 -16.96 27.82 36.16
C LEU A 506 -17.96 26.94 36.92
N PRO A 507 -19.25 27.33 37.01
CA PRO A 507 -20.27 26.62 37.81
C PRO A 507 -20.50 25.16 37.36
N ARG A 508 -20.23 24.89 36.08
CA ARG A 508 -20.13 23.55 35.48
C ARG A 508 -18.92 23.58 34.55
N GLU A 509 -17.90 22.82 34.85
CA GLU A 509 -16.79 22.65 33.89
C GLU A 509 -17.28 21.74 32.75
N ASN A 510 -17.92 22.31 31.73
CA ASN A 510 -18.24 21.57 30.49
C ASN A 510 -17.00 21.43 29.58
N LEU A 511 -15.84 21.89 30.03
CA LEU A 511 -14.58 21.65 29.36
C LEU A 511 -14.26 20.17 29.45
N ILE A 512 -14.07 19.53 28.30
CA ILE A 512 -13.71 18.12 28.25
C ILE A 512 -12.33 17.93 28.89
N ARG A 513 -12.29 17.27 30.05
CA ARG A 513 -11.06 17.00 30.82
C ARG A 513 -10.63 15.55 30.62
N GLY A 514 -9.81 15.33 29.60
CA GLY A 514 -9.49 13.98 29.17
C GLY A 514 -10.75 13.21 28.72
N GLY A 515 -10.56 12.01 28.21
CA GLY A 515 -11.69 11.19 27.76
C GLY A 515 -12.50 11.81 26.61
N TYR A 516 -11.86 12.58 25.73
CA TYR A 516 -12.44 13.13 24.51
C TYR A 516 -13.26 12.11 23.72
N CYS A 517 -12.78 10.87 23.67
CA CYS A 517 -13.48 9.75 23.04
C CYS A 517 -14.86 9.48 23.66
N ALA A 518 -14.98 9.57 25.00
CA ALA A 518 -16.22 9.34 25.73
C ALA A 518 -17.29 10.38 25.38
N THR A 519 -16.93 11.66 25.46
CA THR A 519 -17.85 12.80 25.30
C THR A 519 -18.17 13.09 23.85
N LEU A 520 -17.17 13.04 22.97
CA LEU A 520 -17.33 13.44 21.57
C LEU A 520 -17.84 12.30 20.68
N CYS A 521 -17.50 11.04 21.00
CA CYS A 521 -17.76 9.94 20.09
C CYS A 521 -18.61 8.83 20.70
N HIS A 522 -18.19 8.28 21.84
CA HIS A 522 -18.76 7.06 22.42
C HIS A 522 -20.20 7.21 22.88
N SER A 523 -20.54 8.33 23.51
CA SER A 523 -21.89 8.66 23.95
C SER A 523 -22.89 8.57 22.79
N GLN A 524 -22.53 9.13 21.64
CA GLN A 524 -23.35 9.13 20.43
C GLN A 524 -23.29 7.79 19.68
N ALA A 525 -22.12 7.15 19.64
CA ALA A 525 -21.91 5.88 18.93
C ALA A 525 -22.48 4.65 19.67
N GLY A 526 -23.19 4.85 20.79
CA GLY A 526 -23.79 3.77 21.58
C GLY A 526 -22.78 2.89 22.31
N VAL A 527 -21.58 3.40 22.58
CA VAL A 527 -20.54 2.64 23.29
C VAL A 527 -20.88 2.63 24.78
N VAL A 528 -21.14 1.44 25.31
CA VAL A 528 -21.53 1.25 26.71
C VAL A 528 -20.32 1.39 27.63
N PHE A 529 -20.33 2.42 28.47
CA PHE A 529 -19.35 2.61 29.53
C PHE A 529 -19.66 1.67 30.70
N LYS A 530 -19.08 0.46 30.67
CA LYS A 530 -19.37 -0.58 31.66
C LYS A 530 -18.86 -0.20 33.06
N PRO A 531 -19.64 -0.49 34.14
CA PRO A 531 -19.20 -0.25 35.53
C PRO A 531 -17.91 -0.98 35.88
N GLU A 532 -17.78 -2.22 35.41
CA GLU A 532 -16.58 -3.05 35.58
C GLU A 532 -16.08 -3.62 34.25
N VAL A 533 -14.76 -3.76 34.16
CA VAL A 533 -14.06 -4.41 33.04
C VAL A 533 -13.00 -5.38 33.55
N LYS A 534 -12.60 -6.35 32.72
CA LYS A 534 -11.51 -7.28 33.06
C LYS A 534 -10.20 -6.83 32.42
N PHE A 535 -9.19 -6.54 33.24
CA PHE A 535 -7.81 -6.33 32.79
C PHE A 535 -7.06 -7.68 32.78
N GLU A 536 -6.39 -7.98 31.67
CA GLU A 536 -5.66 -9.25 31.41
C GLU A 536 -6.46 -10.53 31.74
N LYS A 537 -7.80 -10.48 31.64
CA LYS A 537 -8.73 -11.56 32.02
C LYS A 537 -8.66 -11.99 33.49
N ARG A 538 -7.94 -11.26 34.36
CA ARG A 538 -7.69 -11.65 35.76
C ARG A 538 -8.21 -10.64 36.77
N VAL A 539 -8.04 -9.35 36.52
CA VAL A 539 -8.38 -8.30 37.49
C VAL A 539 -9.69 -7.62 37.10
N SER A 540 -10.67 -7.59 38.01
CA SER A 540 -11.86 -6.73 37.86
C SER A 540 -11.46 -5.30 38.18
N VAL A 541 -11.58 -4.42 37.20
CA VAL A 541 -11.33 -2.98 37.37
C VAL A 541 -12.70 -2.28 37.43
N PRO A 542 -13.01 -1.57 38.53
CA PRO A 542 -14.22 -0.74 38.63
C PRO A 542 -14.04 0.51 37.75
N HIS A 543 -14.22 0.32 36.46
CA HIS A 543 -13.91 1.27 35.38
C HIS A 543 -14.62 2.61 35.54
N GLN A 544 -15.93 2.61 35.81
CA GLN A 544 -16.69 3.84 36.04
C GLN A 544 -16.19 4.61 37.25
N ARG A 545 -15.76 3.91 38.30
CA ARG A 545 -15.29 4.52 39.54
C ARG A 545 -13.98 5.27 39.34
N HIS A 546 -13.05 4.68 38.57
CA HIS A 546 -11.79 5.30 38.19
C HIS A 546 -12.00 6.64 37.49
N PHE A 547 -12.96 6.71 36.57
CA PHE A 547 -13.26 7.95 35.86
C PHE A 547 -14.07 8.94 36.73
N ASN A 548 -15.21 8.51 37.28
CA ASN A 548 -16.18 9.41 37.92
C ASN A 548 -15.74 9.90 39.32
N GLN A 549 -15.06 9.04 40.10
CA GLN A 549 -14.73 9.36 41.50
C GLN A 549 -13.26 9.72 41.69
N TYR A 550 -12.36 9.02 40.98
CA TYR A 550 -10.92 9.22 41.11
C TYR A 550 -10.32 10.14 40.05
N GLY A 551 -11.10 10.55 39.05
CA GLY A 551 -10.69 11.52 38.03
C GLY A 551 -9.65 11.00 37.03
N ALA A 552 -9.47 9.69 36.90
CA ALA A 552 -8.58 9.11 35.90
C ALA A 552 -9.09 9.45 34.49
N VAL A 553 -8.19 9.83 33.58
CA VAL A 553 -8.57 10.12 32.19
C VAL A 553 -8.41 8.88 31.33
N CYS A 554 -9.18 8.78 30.24
CA CYS A 554 -9.17 7.56 29.41
C CYS A 554 -7.78 7.19 28.88
N THR A 555 -6.94 8.18 28.59
CA THR A 555 -5.58 7.99 28.06
C THR A 555 -4.57 7.49 29.08
N ASP A 556 -4.91 7.50 30.38
CA ASP A 556 -4.09 6.84 31.42
C ASP A 556 -4.10 5.32 31.22
N CYS A 557 -5.21 4.80 30.69
CA CYS A 557 -5.47 3.37 30.52
C CYS A 557 -5.48 2.90 29.06
N HIS A 558 -5.91 3.76 28.15
CA HIS A 558 -6.13 3.46 26.74
C HIS A 558 -5.14 4.19 25.84
N SER A 559 -4.86 3.59 24.67
CA SER A 559 -4.02 4.24 23.67
C SER A 559 -4.76 5.45 23.07
N PRO A 560 -4.13 6.64 23.00
CA PRO A 560 -4.66 7.76 22.24
C PRO A 560 -4.57 7.54 20.72
N ASP A 561 -3.61 6.71 20.27
CA ASP A 561 -3.33 6.53 18.84
C ASP A 561 -4.09 5.34 18.24
N THR A 562 -4.31 4.30 19.02
CA THR A 562 -4.95 3.06 18.57
C THR A 562 -6.31 2.88 19.24
N HIS A 563 -7.38 3.06 18.47
CA HIS A 563 -8.74 2.88 18.96
C HIS A 563 -8.97 1.47 19.54
N LYS A 564 -9.68 1.39 20.68
CA LYS A 564 -9.94 0.17 21.49
C LYS A 564 -8.71 -0.47 22.15
N ALA A 565 -7.49 0.01 21.92
CA ALA A 565 -6.32 -0.55 22.58
C ALA A 565 -6.24 -0.09 24.04
N VAL A 566 -5.93 -1.03 24.92
CA VAL A 566 -5.58 -0.79 26.33
C VAL A 566 -4.05 -0.74 26.38
N SER A 567 -3.49 0.40 26.76
CA SER A 567 -2.05 0.65 26.79
C SER A 567 -1.43 0.49 28.17
N ILE A 568 -2.24 0.58 29.23
CA ILE A 568 -1.74 0.44 30.60
C ILE A 568 -1.23 -0.97 30.88
N THR A 569 -0.13 -1.04 31.61
CA THR A 569 0.49 -2.27 32.06
C THR A 569 0.23 -2.50 33.55
N ALA A 570 0.58 -3.69 34.05
CA ALA A 570 0.56 -3.94 35.49
C ALA A 570 1.37 -2.89 36.29
N GLN A 571 2.50 -2.41 35.74
CA GLN A 571 3.31 -1.35 36.37
C GLN A 571 2.57 0.00 36.40
N GLY A 572 1.82 0.34 35.35
CA GLY A 572 1.00 1.55 35.33
C GLY A 572 -0.09 1.54 36.41
N CYS A 573 -0.72 0.37 36.64
CA CYS A 573 -1.67 0.21 37.75
C CYS A 573 -0.97 0.38 39.11
N GLN A 574 0.22 -0.19 39.27
CA GLN A 574 1.01 -0.11 40.50
C GLN A 574 1.45 1.32 40.82
N ALA A 575 1.66 2.19 39.82
CA ALA A 575 2.05 3.57 40.06
C ALA A 575 1.03 4.34 40.94
N CYS A 576 -0.27 4.01 40.83
CA CYS A 576 -1.31 4.59 41.67
C CYS A 576 -1.67 3.71 42.88
N HIS A 577 -1.65 2.38 42.71
CA HIS A 577 -2.11 1.42 43.72
C HIS A 577 -1.02 0.89 44.67
N HIS A 578 0.27 0.94 44.33
CA HIS A 578 1.37 0.67 45.28
C HIS A 578 1.80 1.98 45.94
N SER A 579 0.84 2.67 46.54
CA SER A 579 1.05 3.89 47.32
C SER A 579 0.63 3.65 48.77
N ALA A 580 1.15 4.45 49.70
CA ALA A 580 0.81 4.34 51.13
C ALA A 580 -0.70 4.55 51.42
N THR A 581 -1.46 5.05 50.44
CA THR A 581 -2.90 5.32 50.57
C THR A 581 -3.81 4.15 50.15
N ASN A 582 -3.25 3.06 49.61
CA ASN A 582 -4.03 1.91 49.19
C ASN A 582 -4.00 0.79 50.25
N ASP A 583 -5.17 0.44 50.77
CA ASP A 583 -5.40 -0.59 51.79
C ASP A 583 -5.90 -1.93 51.21
N LYS A 584 -6.23 -2.00 49.90
CA LYS A 584 -6.88 -3.17 49.28
C LYS A 584 -5.94 -4.09 48.50
N CYS A 585 -4.83 -4.50 49.12
CA CYS A 585 -3.83 -5.40 48.50
C CYS A 585 -4.42 -6.75 48.04
N THR A 586 -5.44 -7.25 48.73
CA THR A 586 -6.05 -8.57 48.52
C THR A 586 -6.69 -8.76 47.14
N THR A 587 -7.12 -7.66 46.49
CA THR A 587 -7.73 -7.71 45.15
C THR A 587 -6.74 -8.19 44.09
N CYS A 588 -5.46 -7.83 44.22
CA CYS A 588 -4.39 -8.23 43.30
C CYS A 588 -3.56 -9.38 43.85
N HIS A 589 -3.44 -9.49 45.18
CA HIS A 589 -2.64 -10.49 45.89
C HIS A 589 -3.50 -11.56 46.58
N ALA A 590 -4.58 -11.99 45.91
CA ALA A 590 -5.56 -12.93 46.48
C ALA A 590 -4.95 -14.28 46.90
N ALA A 591 -3.92 -14.76 46.20
CA ALA A 591 -3.25 -16.02 46.55
C ALA A 591 -2.44 -15.88 47.84
N GLN A 592 -1.66 -14.80 47.97
CA GLN A 592 -0.87 -14.48 49.15
C GLN A 592 -1.78 -14.24 50.36
N ALA A 593 -2.82 -13.41 50.19
CA ALA A 593 -3.80 -13.13 51.23
C ALA A 593 -4.59 -14.39 51.63
N GLY A 594 -4.95 -15.23 50.65
CA GLY A 594 -5.66 -16.48 50.91
C GLY A 594 -4.81 -17.50 51.67
N LEU A 595 -3.50 -17.56 51.39
CA LEU A 595 -2.58 -18.40 52.16
C LEU A 595 -2.36 -17.85 53.58
N TYR A 596 -2.15 -16.54 53.72
CA TYR A 596 -1.99 -15.84 55.00
C TYR A 596 -3.19 -16.06 55.94
N ALA A 597 -4.40 -15.95 55.41
CA ALA A 597 -5.65 -16.16 56.15
C ALA A 597 -6.13 -17.62 56.18
N ALA A 598 -5.38 -18.56 55.60
CA ALA A 598 -5.76 -19.97 55.42
C ALA A 598 -7.13 -20.20 54.74
N THR A 599 -7.56 -19.29 53.87
CA THR A 599 -8.78 -19.40 53.07
C THR A 599 -8.54 -20.01 51.69
N LEU A 600 -7.28 -20.31 51.35
CA LEU A 600 -6.95 -20.95 50.08
C LEU A 600 -7.62 -22.34 49.99
N GLU A 601 -8.28 -22.61 48.87
CA GLU A 601 -8.82 -23.95 48.61
C GLU A 601 -7.66 -24.94 48.39
N THR A 602 -7.85 -26.16 48.88
CA THR A 602 -6.89 -27.27 48.73
C THR A 602 -7.60 -28.46 48.09
N ALA A 603 -6.88 -29.21 47.28
CA ALA A 603 -7.38 -30.40 46.60
C ALA A 603 -7.28 -31.63 47.51
N LEU A 604 -6.28 -31.63 48.40
CA LEU A 604 -6.10 -32.65 49.43
C LEU A 604 -6.61 -32.13 50.80
N PRO A 605 -7.04 -33.05 51.69
CA PRO A 605 -7.40 -32.71 53.05
C PRO A 605 -6.15 -32.28 53.82
N VAL A 606 -6.06 -30.99 54.12
CA VAL A 606 -5.00 -30.41 54.95
C VAL A 606 -5.62 -29.59 56.07
N LYS A 607 -4.96 -29.56 57.23
CA LYS A 607 -5.34 -28.68 58.32
C LYS A 607 -5.13 -27.22 57.88
N LYS A 608 -6.14 -26.37 58.07
CA LYS A 608 -6.12 -24.97 57.67
C LYS A 608 -6.05 -24.08 58.91
N ASP A 609 -4.84 -23.70 59.29
CA ASP A 609 -4.60 -22.75 60.37
C ASP A 609 -4.12 -21.41 59.77
N PRO A 610 -4.80 -20.28 60.04
CA PRO A 610 -4.32 -18.95 59.62
C PRO A 610 -2.95 -18.65 60.22
N ASN A 611 -2.18 -17.80 59.55
CA ASN A 611 -0.96 -17.28 60.14
C ASN A 611 -1.29 -16.53 61.44
N ILE A 612 -0.43 -16.62 62.46
CA ILE A 612 -0.63 -15.98 63.77
C ILE A 612 -0.83 -14.45 63.70
N MET A 613 -0.35 -13.82 62.63
CA MET A 613 -0.48 -12.38 62.35
C MET A 613 -1.75 -12.04 61.55
N ALA A 614 -2.42 -13.03 60.95
CA ALA A 614 -3.61 -12.82 60.13
C ALA A 614 -4.73 -12.15 60.94
N GLY A 615 -5.29 -11.07 60.40
CA GLY A 615 -6.30 -10.24 61.06
C GLY A 615 -5.76 -9.31 62.16
N LYS A 616 -4.45 -9.31 62.42
CA LYS A 616 -3.78 -8.42 63.40
C LYS A 616 -2.77 -7.48 62.75
N VAL A 617 -2.12 -7.91 61.67
CA VAL A 617 -1.14 -7.11 60.93
C VAL A 617 -1.56 -7.02 59.46
N ASP A 618 -1.70 -5.79 58.97
CA ASP A 618 -2.00 -5.50 57.57
C ASP A 618 -0.79 -5.73 56.66
N CYS A 619 -1.04 -5.90 55.36
CA CYS A 619 0.02 -6.19 54.38
C CYS A 619 1.17 -5.16 54.40
N VAL A 620 0.86 -3.87 54.56
CA VAL A 620 1.85 -2.79 54.62
C VAL A 620 2.65 -2.77 55.92
N GLY A 621 2.17 -3.46 56.97
CA GLY A 621 2.95 -3.67 58.21
C GLY A 621 4.12 -4.63 58.01
N CYS A 622 4.06 -5.50 57.00
CA CYS A 622 5.16 -6.38 56.62
C CYS A 622 5.87 -5.94 55.33
N HIS A 623 5.26 -5.08 54.51
CA HIS A 623 5.76 -4.69 53.21
C HIS A 623 5.90 -3.18 53.06
N ASP A 624 7.14 -2.73 52.87
CA ASP A 624 7.46 -1.36 52.48
C ASP A 624 7.23 -1.17 50.97
N LEU A 625 6.17 -0.45 50.60
CA LEU A 625 5.85 -0.16 49.20
C LEU A 625 6.80 0.85 48.55
N THR A 626 7.62 1.56 49.33
CA THR A 626 8.61 2.53 48.81
C THR A 626 9.93 1.85 48.41
N LYS A 627 10.16 0.62 48.87
CA LYS A 627 11.38 -0.14 48.61
C LYS A 627 11.10 -1.31 47.69
N LYS A 628 12.13 -1.74 46.94
CA LYS A 628 12.04 -2.97 46.14
C LYS A 628 11.81 -4.16 47.08
N HIS A 629 10.76 -4.93 46.79
CA HIS A 629 10.41 -6.10 47.58
C HIS A 629 11.58 -7.09 47.67
N SER A 630 11.99 -7.40 48.90
CA SER A 630 13.02 -8.38 49.23
C SER A 630 12.79 -8.92 50.64
N VAL A 631 13.32 -10.11 50.92
CA VAL A 631 13.24 -10.69 52.27
C VAL A 631 13.99 -9.83 53.29
N ALA A 632 15.13 -9.24 52.90
CA ALA A 632 15.84 -8.30 53.76
C ALA A 632 14.98 -7.06 54.11
N ALA A 633 14.30 -6.46 53.12
CA ALA A 633 13.41 -5.33 53.39
C ALA A 633 12.22 -5.70 54.28
N GLN A 634 11.68 -6.93 54.16
CA GLN A 634 10.62 -7.44 55.03
C GLN A 634 11.12 -7.74 56.45
N ALA A 635 12.33 -8.29 56.59
CA ALA A 635 12.96 -8.55 57.88
C ALA A 635 13.22 -7.24 58.65
N GLU A 636 13.61 -6.18 57.95
CA GLU A 636 13.75 -4.84 58.55
C GLU A 636 12.40 -4.30 59.07
N GLN A 637 11.30 -4.55 58.36
CA GLN A 637 9.95 -4.15 58.79
C GLN A 637 9.53 -4.84 60.10
N CYS A 638 9.90 -6.11 60.29
CA CYS A 638 9.61 -6.84 61.53
C CYS A 638 10.24 -6.13 62.76
N THR A 639 11.36 -5.44 62.57
CA THR A 639 12.03 -4.71 63.67
C THR A 639 11.40 -3.38 64.06
N GLN A 640 10.31 -2.98 63.40
CA GLN A 640 9.53 -1.82 63.82
C GLN A 640 8.61 -2.14 65.00
N CYS A 641 8.24 -3.43 65.17
CA CYS A 641 7.40 -3.89 66.27
C CYS A 641 8.09 -4.93 67.16
N HIS A 642 9.13 -5.61 66.68
CA HIS A 642 9.86 -6.66 67.40
C HIS A 642 11.34 -6.32 67.57
N ASP A 643 12.01 -7.02 68.49
CA ASP A 643 13.46 -6.87 68.71
C ASP A 643 14.29 -7.32 67.50
N LYS A 644 15.54 -6.84 67.43
CA LYS A 644 16.46 -7.10 66.29
C LYS A 644 16.66 -8.59 65.98
N GLY A 645 16.51 -9.48 66.97
CA GLY A 645 16.61 -10.94 66.78
C GLY A 645 15.54 -11.53 65.85
N TYR A 646 14.43 -10.83 65.59
CA TYR A 646 13.40 -11.29 64.66
C TYR A 646 13.79 -11.14 63.18
N ARG A 647 14.89 -10.43 62.86
CA ARG A 647 15.39 -10.33 61.48
C ARG A 647 15.78 -11.71 60.93
N ASP A 648 16.44 -12.50 61.75
CA ASP A 648 16.96 -13.82 61.36
C ASP A 648 15.83 -14.85 61.20
N MET A 649 14.69 -14.64 61.87
CA MET A 649 13.52 -15.51 61.79
C MET A 649 12.91 -15.54 60.38
N VAL A 650 12.86 -14.41 59.68
CA VAL A 650 12.32 -14.35 58.31
C VAL A 650 13.23 -15.10 57.33
N ALA A 651 14.55 -14.99 57.50
CA ALA A 651 15.53 -15.75 56.71
C ALA A 651 15.41 -17.26 56.96
N MET A 652 15.24 -17.65 58.24
CA MET A 652 15.03 -19.04 58.64
C MET A 652 13.73 -19.60 58.02
N TRP A 653 12.61 -18.88 58.08
CA TRP A 653 11.36 -19.31 57.44
C TRP A 653 11.51 -19.45 55.93
N GLN A 654 12.23 -18.54 55.29
CA GLN A 654 12.50 -18.63 53.86
C GLN A 654 13.28 -19.91 53.52
N GLU A 655 14.27 -20.27 54.32
CA GLU A 655 15.06 -21.48 54.15
C GLU A 655 14.20 -22.74 54.38
N GLN A 656 13.44 -22.78 55.47
CA GLN A 656 12.58 -23.92 55.84
C GLN A 656 11.50 -24.17 54.79
N VAL A 657 10.75 -23.13 54.42
CA VAL A 657 9.71 -23.22 53.38
C VAL A 657 10.32 -23.55 52.02
N GLY A 658 11.46 -22.94 51.68
CA GLY A 658 12.18 -23.23 50.44
C GLY A 658 12.68 -24.69 50.37
N GLY A 659 13.17 -25.23 51.49
CA GLY A 659 13.53 -26.63 51.65
C GLY A 659 12.33 -27.56 51.49
N ALA A 660 11.22 -27.27 52.18
CA ALA A 660 9.99 -28.03 52.07
C ALA A 660 9.44 -28.04 50.62
N GLN A 661 9.49 -26.89 49.92
CA GLN A 661 9.09 -26.79 48.52
C GLN A 661 10.00 -27.62 47.60
N LYS A 662 11.32 -27.65 47.82
CA LYS A 662 12.24 -28.50 47.06
C LYS A 662 11.94 -29.99 47.28
N SER A 663 11.74 -30.40 48.53
CA SER A 663 11.40 -31.78 48.88
C SER A 663 10.07 -32.21 48.30
N ALA A 664 9.04 -31.36 48.38
CA ALA A 664 7.72 -31.62 47.80
C ALA A 664 7.80 -31.73 46.26
N LYS A 665 8.58 -30.88 45.60
CA LYS A 665 8.81 -30.97 44.15
C LYS A 665 9.47 -32.30 43.77
N ALA A 666 10.51 -32.71 44.49
CA ALA A 666 11.19 -33.99 44.23
C ALA A 666 10.26 -35.19 44.45
N ALA A 667 9.38 -35.13 45.46
CA ALA A 667 8.38 -36.16 45.71
C ALA A 667 7.33 -36.23 44.57
N LEU A 668 6.88 -35.08 44.07
CA LEU A 668 5.98 -35.00 42.91
C LEU A 668 6.62 -35.60 41.66
N GLU A 669 7.86 -35.20 41.33
CA GLU A 669 8.59 -35.72 40.17
C GLU A 669 8.78 -37.25 40.26
N LYS A 670 9.11 -37.77 41.45
CA LYS A 670 9.20 -39.21 41.69
C LYS A 670 7.85 -39.91 41.53
N GLY A 671 6.77 -39.30 42.03
CA GLY A 671 5.41 -39.79 41.86
C GLY A 671 4.97 -39.84 40.40
N GLU A 672 5.28 -38.79 39.63
CA GLU A 672 5.01 -38.69 38.19
C GLU A 672 5.75 -39.78 37.41
N ALA A 673 7.03 -40.03 37.73
CA ALA A 673 7.82 -41.10 37.12
C ALA A 673 7.30 -42.50 37.46
N ALA A 674 6.89 -42.73 38.72
CA ALA A 674 6.29 -43.99 39.16
C ALA A 674 4.93 -44.26 38.48
N LEU A 675 4.09 -43.23 38.36
CA LEU A 675 2.80 -43.30 37.69
C LEU A 675 2.97 -43.61 36.19
N ALA A 676 3.94 -42.96 35.52
CA ALA A 676 4.26 -43.23 34.11
C ALA A 676 4.74 -44.67 33.89
N SER A 677 5.57 -45.18 34.80
CA SER A 677 6.06 -46.57 34.77
C SER A 677 4.93 -47.58 34.99
N ALA A 678 4.02 -47.31 35.93
CA ALA A 678 2.85 -48.16 36.21
C ALA A 678 1.85 -48.18 35.03
N LYS A 679 1.64 -47.03 34.36
CA LYS A 679 0.86 -46.94 33.11
C LYS A 679 1.46 -47.81 32.00
N LYS A 680 2.78 -47.77 31.82
CA LYS A 680 3.50 -48.60 30.83
C LYS A 680 3.35 -50.10 31.11
N ALA A 681 3.29 -50.47 32.39
CA ALA A 681 3.04 -51.83 32.85
C ALA A 681 1.54 -52.24 32.85
N ARG A 682 0.63 -51.42 32.30
CA ARG A 682 -0.82 -51.65 32.22
C ARG A 682 -1.50 -51.93 33.58
N ARG A 683 -0.99 -51.34 34.67
CA ARG A 683 -1.65 -51.37 35.99
C ARG A 683 -2.77 -50.34 36.05
N ASP A 684 -3.78 -50.57 36.89
CA ASP A 684 -4.73 -49.51 37.23
C ASP A 684 -4.01 -48.43 38.06
N VAL A 685 -4.13 -47.19 37.60
CA VAL A 685 -3.43 -46.02 38.15
C VAL A 685 -4.39 -44.88 38.46
N THR A 686 -5.71 -45.12 38.41
CA THR A 686 -6.72 -44.06 38.48
C THR A 686 -6.63 -43.30 39.81
N ALA A 687 -6.70 -44.01 40.93
CA ALA A 687 -6.59 -43.42 42.26
C ALA A 687 -5.22 -42.73 42.52
N ALA A 688 -4.12 -43.35 42.05
CA ALA A 688 -2.78 -42.76 42.19
C ALA A 688 -2.62 -41.49 41.33
N GLY A 689 -3.26 -41.45 40.16
CA GLY A 689 -3.27 -40.28 39.28
C GLY A 689 -4.07 -39.11 39.86
N GLU A 690 -5.22 -39.38 40.46
CA GLU A 690 -6.04 -38.36 41.14
C GLU A 690 -5.32 -37.75 42.34
N LEU A 691 -4.70 -38.58 43.19
CA LEU A 691 -3.91 -38.11 44.34
C LEU A 691 -2.73 -37.25 43.90
N LEU A 692 -2.00 -37.67 42.87
CA LEU A 692 -0.85 -36.92 42.34
C LEU A 692 -1.27 -35.60 41.70
N ALA A 693 -2.40 -35.58 40.98
CA ALA A 693 -2.97 -34.35 40.44
C ALA A 693 -3.42 -33.38 41.54
N GLY A 694 -4.02 -33.89 42.62
CA GLY A 694 -4.36 -33.11 43.82
C GLY A 694 -3.12 -32.51 44.49
N ALA A 695 -2.09 -33.33 44.73
CA ALA A 695 -0.83 -32.89 45.32
C ALA A 695 -0.13 -31.82 44.47
N ARG A 696 -0.12 -31.99 43.14
CA ARG A 696 0.45 -31.02 42.21
C ARG A 696 -0.30 -29.69 42.26
N LYS A 697 -1.64 -29.74 42.27
CA LYS A 697 -2.50 -28.56 42.34
C LYS A 697 -2.25 -27.75 43.63
N ASP A 698 -2.08 -28.43 44.76
CA ASP A 698 -1.80 -27.78 46.04
C ASP A 698 -0.36 -27.23 46.12
N TYR A 699 0.62 -27.95 45.55
CA TYR A 699 1.99 -27.44 45.40
C TYR A 699 2.04 -26.15 44.57
N ASP A 700 1.43 -26.15 43.39
CA ASP A 700 1.42 -24.98 42.50
C ASP A 700 0.74 -23.78 43.16
N ARG A 701 -0.31 -24.03 43.96
CA ARG A 701 -1.00 -23.03 44.77
C ARG A 701 -0.09 -22.40 45.82
N VAL A 702 0.65 -23.19 46.59
CA VAL A 702 1.59 -22.70 47.62
C VAL A 702 2.76 -21.95 47.00
N VAL A 703 3.31 -22.44 45.87
CA VAL A 703 4.38 -21.75 45.13
C VAL A 703 3.89 -20.38 44.63
N LYS A 704 2.69 -20.33 44.06
CA LYS A 704 2.07 -19.08 43.57
C LYS A 704 1.77 -18.10 44.70
N ALA A 705 1.28 -18.59 45.84
CA ALA A 705 0.97 -17.79 47.02
C ALA A 705 2.23 -17.36 47.80
N LYS A 706 3.43 -17.83 47.42
CA LYS A 706 4.70 -17.63 48.13
C LYS A 706 4.58 -18.13 49.58
N GLY A 707 4.91 -19.40 49.78
CA GLY A 707 4.77 -20.14 51.06
C GLY A 707 5.13 -19.38 52.34
N LEU A 708 6.05 -18.43 52.29
CA LEU A 708 6.41 -17.55 53.42
C LEU A 708 5.24 -16.74 54.01
N HIS A 709 4.12 -16.57 53.29
CA HIS A 709 2.92 -15.92 53.84
C HIS A 709 2.21 -16.80 54.88
N ASN A 710 2.50 -18.10 54.97
CA ASN A 710 2.05 -18.98 56.05
C ASN A 710 3.07 -20.14 56.20
N PRO A 711 4.25 -19.84 56.82
CA PRO A 711 5.42 -20.71 56.80
C PRO A 711 5.31 -21.95 57.68
#